data_AF-A0A495ZBL9-F1
#
_entry.id   AF-A0A495ZBL9-F1
#
_cell.length_a   1.000
_cell.length_b   1.000
_cell.length_c   1.000
_cell.angle_alpha   90.00
_cell.angle_beta   90.00
_cell.angle_gamma   90.00
#
_symmetry.space_group_name_H-M   'P 1'
#
loop_
_entity.id
_entity.type
_entity.pdbx_description
1 polymer ?
#
loop_
_entity_poly.entity_id
_entity_poly.type
_entity_poly.pdbx_seq_one_letter_code
_entity_poly.pdbx_strand_id
1 'polypeptide(L)'
;MSILQTGRFRSFQRLLPDFNISYSVHLRPYVCLIAISAFSLAVGLGIALQNYLVFEFHDNSGVVGRISVDEYPKQQEFFYYLLALIGIPAAIWLYWFGWFTYSNWAAQATNQPIYRVLKLNALASVPLWLSWLQIFNFDQAGFLGLTLPIGLTLLFKLVLFNLKYQPIEGKDGPVSSEPLTLQSGKIFAMPRGLRLLRRGCQYILIPIFIYLLMYNGNINGGIDMFHEGERLAPLNEMLHGGVVFRDVYVQHGLFQNAYLAWVGSKIFEPTLMGVRAMERVLAPLGYIALYLLGLQVFRGRFVTAFVCFLIASGNNFYVSPRHCLGLLSFACVANYLIYHREKGLFISWNRIPHDKRIWILYLFRFGWKLVLAGFFTSLAFWYSTEVGLYTLGAIGLFLLIYSGQRRIQLHLRHLPLAGYCCGLLLGFLPVAIYFLSHGALDDAIWNSYIQCKYQLATWGLKFPSLSATLAIISEQGWQAFFLSTGFRWYLPICVFMVTAAYLTYRRLCRTNISPDDALKLLLLLLGGIAFFRTALGRSDGGHLNFGATFLWLLCLFPIDRGISGIFNTLFGGESGEGLRARLSLLTDRARWRRVLKAAWMVIPLAMFVWYVGEVHHPLTRFSERWERLRQNPFDRSLVAEELERAGQVDIPDNQVEQIQKVVAYIKENTAPNEKIFDFTSQGAYFFFANRPSVTRFHMVSYAATPGMQREVISALENDQTRLVIFKTGGWFDRVDGIPVEERHPLIAKYLEDNYELAIDINNTEILLRK
;
A
#
# COMPACT_ATOMS: atom_id res chain seq x y z
N MET A 1 0.77 -32.72 36.47
CA MET A 1 -0.51 -32.78 35.73
C MET A 1 -1.73 -33.09 36.63
N SER A 2 -1.60 -33.16 37.97
CA SER A 2 -2.69 -33.49 38.92
C SER A 2 -3.33 -32.28 39.64
N ILE A 3 -2.85 -31.05 39.42
CA ILE A 3 -3.38 -29.83 40.08
C ILE A 3 -4.68 -29.31 39.43
N LEU A 4 -5.08 -29.84 38.26
CA LEU A 4 -6.29 -29.42 37.53
C LEU A 4 -7.60 -30.11 37.96
N GLN A 5 -7.59 -30.94 39.02
CA GLN A 5 -8.77 -31.70 39.48
C GLN A 5 -9.43 -31.16 40.77
N THR A 6 -9.10 -29.93 41.20
CA THR A 6 -9.83 -29.31 42.32
C THR A 6 -11.20 -28.80 41.87
N GLY A 7 -12.25 -29.08 42.65
CA GLY A 7 -13.66 -28.79 42.32
C GLY A 7 -13.99 -27.33 41.98
N ARG A 8 -13.10 -26.37 42.28
CA ARG A 8 -13.22 -24.96 41.86
C ARG A 8 -13.05 -24.74 40.35
N PHE A 9 -12.40 -25.65 39.61
CA PHE A 9 -12.27 -25.51 38.16
C PHE A 9 -13.55 -25.94 37.40
N ARG A 10 -14.36 -26.86 37.98
CA ARG A 10 -15.64 -27.29 37.40
C ARG A 10 -16.71 -26.21 37.48
N SER A 11 -16.70 -25.33 38.49
CA SER A 11 -17.62 -24.18 38.54
C SER A 11 -17.25 -23.12 37.50
N PHE A 12 -15.96 -22.93 37.22
CA PHE A 12 -15.49 -22.03 36.15
C PHE A 12 -15.83 -22.53 34.74
N GLN A 13 -15.79 -23.86 34.50
CA GLN A 13 -16.26 -24.43 33.22
C GLN A 13 -17.75 -24.27 32.99
N ARG A 14 -18.59 -24.16 34.03
CA ARG A 14 -20.02 -23.80 33.88
C ARG A 14 -20.24 -22.33 33.52
N LEU A 15 -19.27 -21.45 33.85
CA LEU A 15 -19.32 -20.02 33.53
C LEU A 15 -18.86 -19.72 32.10
N LEU A 16 -17.97 -20.54 31.53
CA LEU A 16 -17.51 -20.36 30.16
C LEU A 16 -18.54 -20.91 29.17
N PRO A 17 -19.17 -20.05 28.35
CA PRO A 17 -20.24 -20.48 27.47
C PRO A 17 -19.70 -21.32 26.29
N ASP A 18 -20.51 -22.28 25.80
CA ASP A 18 -20.16 -23.07 24.63
C ASP A 18 -20.19 -22.21 23.36
N PHE A 19 -19.03 -21.68 22.99
CA PHE A 19 -18.84 -20.85 21.80
C PHE A 19 -19.28 -21.54 20.51
N ASN A 20 -19.46 -22.87 20.48
CA ASN A 20 -19.91 -23.55 19.26
C ASN A 20 -21.32 -23.12 18.84
N ILE A 21 -22.17 -22.72 19.79
CA ILE A 21 -23.53 -22.22 19.54
C ILE A 21 -23.47 -20.99 18.62
N SER A 22 -22.52 -20.09 18.84
CA SER A 22 -22.36 -18.85 18.05
C SER A 22 -22.02 -19.10 16.58
N TYR A 23 -21.51 -20.28 16.22
CA TYR A 23 -21.20 -20.66 14.84
C TYR A 23 -22.40 -21.22 14.07
N SER A 24 -23.56 -21.35 14.70
CA SER A 24 -24.79 -21.76 14.04
C SER A 24 -25.08 -20.86 12.83
N VAL A 25 -25.41 -21.48 11.69
CA VAL A 25 -25.72 -20.77 10.44
C VAL A 25 -26.82 -19.74 10.64
N HIS A 26 -27.78 -20.06 11.51
CA HIS A 26 -28.93 -19.22 11.81
C HIS A 26 -28.58 -17.99 12.67
N LEU A 27 -27.41 -17.93 13.34
CA LEU A 27 -26.94 -16.76 14.09
C LEU A 27 -26.05 -15.82 13.28
N ARG A 28 -25.58 -16.23 12.10
CA ARG A 28 -24.68 -15.42 11.26
C ARG A 28 -25.19 -14.00 10.96
N PRO A 29 -26.49 -13.77 10.68
CA PRO A 29 -27.00 -12.40 10.51
C PRO A 29 -26.88 -11.56 11.79
N TYR A 30 -27.11 -12.17 12.95
CA TYR A 30 -27.04 -11.50 14.25
C TYR A 30 -25.59 -11.20 14.65
N VAL A 31 -24.64 -12.08 14.35
CA VAL A 31 -23.20 -11.78 14.51
C VAL A 31 -22.78 -10.64 13.57
N CYS A 32 -23.40 -10.51 12.40
CA CYS A 32 -23.17 -9.38 11.50
C CYS A 32 -23.68 -8.07 12.11
N LEU A 33 -24.90 -8.06 12.66
CA LEU A 33 -25.44 -6.90 13.38
C LEU A 33 -24.50 -6.48 14.52
N ILE A 34 -24.04 -7.44 15.32
CA ILE A 34 -23.08 -7.20 16.41
C ILE A 34 -21.77 -6.59 15.89
N ALA A 35 -21.23 -7.11 14.78
CA ALA A 35 -20.02 -6.57 14.17
C ALA A 35 -20.21 -5.13 13.66
N ILE A 36 -21.35 -4.82 13.01
CA ILE A 36 -21.67 -3.47 12.52
C ILE A 36 -21.90 -2.50 13.68
N SER A 37 -22.61 -2.94 14.73
CA SER A 37 -22.83 -2.15 15.94
C SER A 37 -21.51 -1.84 16.65
N ALA A 38 -20.62 -2.83 16.78
CA ALA A 38 -19.31 -2.63 17.36
C ALA A 38 -18.40 -1.75 16.50
N PHE A 39 -18.45 -1.89 15.17
CA PHE A 39 -17.74 -1.01 14.24
C PHE A 39 -18.19 0.45 14.40
N SER A 40 -19.51 0.69 14.41
CA SER A 40 -20.08 2.03 14.54
C SER A 40 -19.73 2.68 15.88
N LEU A 41 -19.81 1.90 16.96
CA LEU A 41 -19.39 2.34 18.29
C LEU A 41 -17.89 2.66 18.34
N ALA A 42 -17.04 1.82 17.74
CA ALA A 42 -15.59 2.02 17.73
C ALA A 42 -15.19 3.27 16.93
N VAL A 43 -15.82 3.53 15.78
CA VAL A 43 -15.58 4.73 14.98
C VAL A 43 -16.03 5.98 15.74
N GLY A 44 -17.24 5.98 16.31
CA GLY A 44 -17.73 7.11 17.11
C GLY A 44 -16.84 7.38 18.33
N LEU A 45 -16.35 6.32 19.01
CA LEU A 45 -15.41 6.45 20.12
C LEU A 45 -14.06 7.02 19.64
N GLY A 46 -13.54 6.57 18.50
CA GLY A 46 -12.30 7.09 17.93
C GLY A 46 -12.38 8.58 17.62
N ILE A 47 -13.51 9.02 17.04
CA ILE A 47 -13.78 10.45 16.79
C ILE A 47 -13.82 11.23 18.11
N ALA A 48 -14.52 10.72 19.13
CA ALA A 48 -14.57 11.40 20.43
C ALA A 48 -13.18 11.49 21.09
N LEU A 49 -12.38 10.42 21.03
CA LEU A 49 -11.05 10.36 21.63
C LEU A 49 -10.06 11.37 21.04
N GLN A 50 -10.26 11.80 19.79
CA GLN A 50 -9.36 12.77 19.15
C GLN A 50 -9.25 14.09 19.90
N ASN A 51 -10.31 14.48 20.60
CA ASN A 51 -10.38 15.73 21.36
C ASN A 51 -9.68 15.61 22.73
N TYR A 52 -9.29 14.39 23.14
CA TYR A 52 -8.67 14.11 24.43
C TYR A 52 -7.23 13.58 24.31
N LEU A 53 -6.92 12.91 23.20
CA LEU A 53 -5.60 12.33 22.94
C LEU A 53 -4.88 13.18 21.89
N VAL A 54 -4.39 14.33 22.35
CA VAL A 54 -3.56 15.26 21.56
C VAL A 54 -2.10 15.01 21.89
N PHE A 55 -1.27 14.88 20.85
CA PHE A 55 0.15 14.63 21.01
C PHE A 55 0.88 15.97 20.93
N GLU A 56 1.81 16.20 21.85
CA GLU A 56 2.72 17.34 21.76
C GLU A 56 3.78 17.08 20.70
N PHE A 57 4.17 18.15 20.00
CA PHE A 57 5.29 18.09 19.09
C PHE A 57 6.60 18.11 19.89
N HIS A 58 7.53 17.23 19.54
CA HIS A 58 8.87 17.19 20.12
C HIS A 58 9.90 17.10 18.99
N ASP A 59 10.75 18.13 18.85
CA ASP A 59 11.90 18.06 17.94
C ASP A 59 13.10 17.42 18.64
N ASN A 60 13.41 16.19 18.26
CA ASN A 60 14.59 15.46 18.73
C ASN A 60 15.66 15.32 17.64
N SER A 61 15.45 15.93 16.46
CA SER A 61 16.24 15.68 15.27
C SER A 61 17.15 16.84 14.89
N GLY A 62 16.76 18.07 15.23
CA GLY A 62 17.41 19.29 14.76
C GLY A 62 17.27 19.50 13.25
N VAL A 63 16.32 18.80 12.61
CA VAL A 63 16.03 18.92 11.18
C VAL A 63 14.99 20.02 10.99
N VAL A 64 15.30 20.97 10.11
CA VAL A 64 14.37 22.04 9.73
C VAL A 64 13.56 21.57 8.52
N GLY A 65 12.38 20.99 8.76
CA GLY A 65 11.44 20.54 7.73
C GLY A 65 10.04 21.10 8.00
N ARG A 66 9.08 20.84 7.10
CA ARG A 66 7.74 21.45 7.23
C ARG A 66 7.04 21.06 8.53
N ILE A 67 7.22 19.82 9.00
CA ILE A 67 6.63 19.39 10.27
C ILE A 67 7.24 20.10 11.48
N SER A 68 8.53 20.45 11.46
CA SER A 68 9.16 21.16 12.58
C SER A 68 8.85 22.64 12.56
N VAL A 69 8.87 23.27 11.38
CA VAL A 69 8.45 24.68 11.19
C VAL A 69 7.01 24.91 11.65
N ASP A 70 6.12 23.96 11.36
CA ASP A 70 4.72 24.04 11.72
C ASP A 70 4.40 23.48 13.13
N GLU A 71 5.40 22.99 13.87
CA GLU A 71 5.25 22.25 15.14
C GLU A 71 4.16 21.15 15.07
N TYR A 72 4.12 20.43 13.95
CA TYR A 72 3.02 19.54 13.64
C TYR A 72 3.28 18.11 14.18
N PRO A 73 2.45 17.58 15.10
CA PRO A 73 2.68 16.28 15.76
C PRO A 73 2.32 15.11 14.85
N LYS A 74 3.16 14.86 13.84
CA LYS A 74 2.93 13.88 12.78
C LYS A 74 2.73 12.45 13.31
N GLN A 75 3.28 12.10 14.48
CA GLN A 75 3.04 10.80 15.12
C GLN A 75 1.56 10.57 15.47
N GLN A 76 0.78 11.62 15.70
CA GLN A 76 -0.64 11.53 16.01
C GLN A 76 -1.43 10.85 14.89
N GLU A 77 -1.13 11.18 13.63
CA GLU A 77 -1.79 10.56 12.48
C GLU A 77 -1.51 9.05 12.41
N PHE A 78 -0.25 8.66 12.66
CA PHE A 78 0.14 7.25 12.71
C PHE A 78 -0.57 6.51 13.83
N PHE A 79 -0.68 7.15 15.00
CA PHE A 79 -1.40 6.60 16.13
C PHE A 79 -2.87 6.35 15.78
N TYR A 80 -3.60 7.34 15.25
CA TYR A 80 -5.01 7.16 14.87
C TYR A 80 -5.19 6.17 13.73
N TYR A 81 -4.27 6.14 12.77
CA TYR A 81 -4.28 5.16 11.69
C TYR A 81 -4.16 3.72 12.23
N LEU A 82 -3.20 3.46 13.12
CA LEU A 82 -3.03 2.14 13.75
C LEU A 82 -4.17 1.81 14.72
N LEU A 83 -4.63 2.81 15.49
CA LEU A 83 -5.76 2.67 16.42
C LEU A 83 -7.02 2.26 15.66
N ALA A 84 -7.29 2.85 14.49
CA ALA A 84 -8.41 2.45 13.65
C ALA A 84 -8.26 1.01 13.13
N LEU A 85 -7.08 0.66 12.60
CA LEU A 85 -6.83 -0.65 12.00
C LEU A 85 -6.81 -1.82 12.99
N ILE A 86 -6.35 -1.58 14.23
CA ILE A 86 -6.26 -2.61 15.28
C ILE A 86 -7.45 -2.52 16.23
N GLY A 87 -7.83 -1.31 16.62
CA GLY A 87 -8.89 -1.04 17.58
C GLY A 87 -10.26 -1.45 17.08
N ILE A 88 -10.58 -1.28 15.79
CA ILE A 88 -11.86 -1.72 15.24
C ILE A 88 -12.02 -3.25 15.31
N PRO A 89 -11.08 -4.08 14.79
CA PRO A 89 -11.11 -5.53 15.00
C PRO A 89 -11.19 -5.94 16.48
N ALA A 90 -10.43 -5.29 17.35
CA ALA A 90 -10.44 -5.57 18.78
C ALA A 90 -11.81 -5.26 19.41
N ALA A 91 -12.39 -4.11 19.09
CA ALA A 91 -13.72 -3.71 19.56
C ALA A 91 -14.81 -4.68 19.07
N ILE A 92 -14.76 -5.11 17.80
CA ILE A 92 -15.68 -6.12 17.27
C ILE A 92 -15.55 -7.43 18.06
N TRP A 93 -14.33 -7.88 18.33
CA TRP A 93 -14.10 -9.12 19.06
C TRP A 93 -14.56 -9.03 20.52
N LEU A 94 -14.21 -7.95 21.22
CA LEU A 94 -14.61 -7.68 22.61
C LEU A 94 -16.12 -7.54 22.74
N TYR A 95 -16.76 -6.80 21.83
CA TYR A 95 -18.21 -6.61 21.84
C TYR A 95 -18.94 -7.91 21.52
N TRP A 96 -18.44 -8.73 20.58
CA TRP A 96 -18.96 -10.07 20.33
C TRP A 96 -18.83 -10.98 21.55
N PHE A 97 -17.67 -10.95 22.23
CA PHE A 97 -17.45 -11.73 23.45
C PHE A 97 -18.42 -11.30 24.55
N GLY A 98 -18.55 -9.98 24.79
CA GLY A 98 -19.49 -9.42 25.74
C GLY A 98 -20.95 -9.72 25.40
N TRP A 99 -21.32 -9.65 24.12
CA TRP A 99 -22.65 -10.07 23.64
C TRP A 99 -22.92 -11.53 23.99
N PHE A 100 -21.96 -12.42 23.78
CA PHE A 100 -22.12 -13.85 24.03
C PHE A 100 -22.20 -14.17 25.53
N THR A 101 -21.29 -13.63 26.34
CA THR A 101 -21.27 -13.87 27.80
C THR A 101 -22.51 -13.30 28.49
N TYR A 102 -22.90 -12.07 28.14
CA TYR A 102 -24.10 -11.44 28.69
C TYR A 102 -25.37 -12.17 28.26
N SER A 103 -25.46 -12.64 27.01
CA SER A 103 -26.59 -13.46 26.56
C SER A 103 -26.68 -14.78 27.33
N ASN A 104 -25.55 -15.42 27.63
CA ASN A 104 -25.53 -16.65 28.42
C ASN A 104 -26.04 -16.42 29.84
N TRP A 105 -25.55 -15.36 30.50
CA TRP A 105 -26.03 -14.97 31.82
C TRP A 105 -27.53 -14.62 31.81
N ALA A 106 -27.99 -13.81 30.85
CA ALA A 106 -29.39 -13.43 30.75
C ALA A 106 -30.31 -14.63 30.48
N ALA A 107 -29.87 -15.58 29.65
CA ALA A 107 -30.60 -16.83 29.40
C ALA A 107 -30.77 -17.65 30.68
N GLN A 108 -29.73 -17.75 31.50
CA GLN A 108 -29.79 -18.43 32.81
C GLN A 108 -30.69 -17.69 33.80
N ALA A 109 -30.52 -16.36 33.91
CA ALA A 109 -31.29 -15.53 34.86
C ALA A 109 -32.78 -15.48 34.54
N THR A 110 -33.15 -15.49 33.25
CA THR A 110 -34.54 -15.43 32.79
C THR A 110 -35.14 -16.79 32.46
N ASN A 111 -34.37 -17.87 32.62
CA ASN A 111 -34.74 -19.23 32.22
C ASN A 111 -35.24 -19.33 30.77
N GLN A 112 -34.61 -18.59 29.85
CA GLN A 112 -34.97 -18.55 28.42
C GLN A 112 -33.95 -19.33 27.56
N PRO A 113 -34.37 -19.86 26.39
CA PRO A 113 -33.44 -20.48 25.46
C PRO A 113 -32.35 -19.50 24.98
N ILE A 114 -31.07 -19.88 25.15
CA ILE A 114 -29.91 -19.07 24.76
C ILE A 114 -29.98 -18.57 23.31
N TYR A 115 -30.53 -19.37 22.42
CA TYR A 115 -30.67 -19.04 21.01
C TYR A 115 -31.58 -17.81 20.77
N ARG A 116 -32.67 -17.70 21.54
CA ARG A 116 -33.59 -16.55 21.50
C ARG A 116 -32.91 -15.32 22.09
N VAL A 117 -32.26 -15.49 23.25
CA VAL A 117 -31.58 -14.41 23.97
C VAL A 117 -30.47 -13.79 23.12
N LEU A 118 -29.65 -14.61 22.44
CA LEU A 118 -28.62 -14.14 21.52
C LEU A 118 -29.20 -13.28 20.39
N LYS A 119 -30.32 -13.69 19.78
CA LYS A 119 -31.00 -12.95 18.73
C LYS A 119 -31.53 -11.60 19.22
N LEU A 120 -32.25 -11.62 20.34
CA LEU A 120 -32.84 -10.41 20.92
C LEU A 120 -31.75 -9.42 21.34
N ASN A 121 -30.69 -9.89 22.00
CA ASN A 121 -29.57 -9.05 22.40
C ASN A 121 -28.86 -8.42 21.19
N ALA A 122 -28.72 -9.15 20.07
CA ALA A 122 -28.14 -8.59 18.85
C ALA A 122 -29.04 -7.54 18.20
N LEU A 123 -30.36 -7.72 18.21
CA LEU A 123 -31.30 -6.68 17.75
C LEU A 123 -31.27 -5.45 18.67
N ALA A 124 -31.12 -5.66 19.98
CA ALA A 124 -30.99 -4.59 20.96
C ALA A 124 -29.74 -3.72 20.75
N SER A 125 -28.73 -4.22 20.02
CA SER A 125 -27.50 -3.48 19.68
C SER A 125 -27.62 -2.59 18.45
N VAL A 126 -28.71 -2.65 17.69
CA VAL A 126 -28.91 -1.81 16.48
C VAL A 126 -28.84 -0.31 16.76
N PRO A 127 -29.34 0.23 17.90
CA PRO A 127 -29.22 1.66 18.20
C PRO A 127 -27.78 2.19 18.18
N LEU A 128 -26.76 1.35 18.44
CA LEU A 128 -25.34 1.73 18.30
C LEU A 128 -24.94 2.17 16.90
N TRP A 129 -25.76 1.91 15.87
CA TRP A 129 -25.54 2.46 14.53
C TRP A 129 -25.72 3.97 14.50
N LEU A 130 -26.37 4.56 15.50
CA LEU A 130 -26.46 6.01 15.65
C LEU A 130 -25.18 6.63 16.24
N SER A 131 -24.17 5.83 16.61
CA SER A 131 -22.86 6.35 17.04
C SER A 131 -22.14 7.16 15.95
N TRP A 132 -22.54 7.00 14.69
CA TRP A 132 -22.09 7.85 13.59
C TRP A 132 -22.53 9.32 13.72
N LEU A 133 -23.56 9.62 14.51
CA LEU A 133 -23.95 11.00 14.81
C LEU A 133 -22.83 11.80 15.48
N GLN A 134 -21.83 11.13 16.07
CA GLN A 134 -20.63 11.78 16.59
C GLN A 134 -19.85 12.55 15.50
N ILE A 135 -20.01 12.19 14.21
CA ILE A 135 -19.45 12.95 13.08
C ILE A 135 -19.95 14.39 13.07
N PHE A 136 -21.21 14.64 13.41
CA PHE A 136 -21.79 15.99 13.42
C PHE A 136 -21.36 16.81 14.64
N ASN A 137 -20.79 16.16 15.66
CA ASN A 137 -20.26 16.79 16.86
C ASN A 137 -18.72 16.66 16.92
N PHE A 138 -18.06 16.62 15.76
CA PHE A 138 -16.62 16.33 15.65
C PHE A 138 -15.75 17.27 16.49
N ASP A 139 -16.03 18.58 16.42
CA ASP A 139 -15.28 19.63 17.11
C ASP A 139 -15.76 19.87 18.56
N GLN A 140 -16.84 19.22 18.98
CA GLN A 140 -17.36 19.35 20.33
C GLN A 140 -16.76 18.23 21.20
N ALA A 141 -16.25 18.59 22.38
CA ALA A 141 -15.80 17.63 23.41
C ALA A 141 -16.98 16.86 24.06
N GLY A 142 -18.12 16.73 23.38
CA GLY A 142 -19.31 16.09 23.86
C GLY A 142 -19.40 14.63 23.41
N PHE A 143 -19.77 13.74 24.33
CA PHE A 143 -20.09 12.34 24.02
C PHE A 143 -21.56 12.17 23.57
N LEU A 144 -22.26 13.23 23.18
CA LEU A 144 -23.69 13.20 22.91
C LEU A 144 -24.06 12.22 21.78
N GLY A 145 -23.20 12.12 20.76
CA GLY A 145 -23.34 11.13 19.69
C GLY A 145 -23.11 9.68 20.13
N LEU A 146 -22.63 9.43 21.36
CA LEU A 146 -22.36 8.11 21.93
C LEU A 146 -23.30 7.75 23.08
N THR A 147 -23.64 8.71 23.96
CA THR A 147 -24.47 8.47 25.15
C THR A 147 -25.88 8.03 24.79
N LEU A 148 -26.52 8.69 23.81
CA LEU A 148 -27.87 8.34 23.36
C LEU A 148 -27.93 6.92 22.75
N PRO A 149 -27.09 6.54 21.77
CA PRO A 149 -27.07 5.18 21.23
C PRO A 149 -26.80 4.08 22.28
N ILE A 150 -25.88 4.34 23.21
CA ILE A 150 -25.54 3.41 24.30
C ILE A 150 -26.73 3.27 25.25
N GLY A 151 -27.34 4.38 25.66
CA GLY A 151 -28.52 4.41 26.52
C GLY A 151 -29.70 3.65 25.91
N LEU A 152 -30.02 3.90 24.63
CA LEU A 152 -31.08 3.18 23.90
C LEU A 152 -30.78 1.67 23.81
N THR A 153 -29.52 1.31 23.57
CA THR A 153 -29.10 -0.10 23.54
C THR A 153 -29.30 -0.79 24.89
N LEU A 154 -28.95 -0.13 26.00
CA LEU A 154 -29.17 -0.66 27.35
C LEU A 154 -30.66 -0.77 27.68
N LEU A 155 -31.45 0.24 27.32
CA LEU A 155 -32.90 0.24 27.51
C LEU A 155 -33.55 -0.92 26.72
N PHE A 156 -33.19 -1.10 25.45
CA PHE A 156 -33.73 -2.18 24.62
C PHE A 156 -33.37 -3.56 25.17
N LYS A 157 -32.14 -3.72 25.68
CA LYS A 157 -31.74 -4.94 26.37
C LYS A 157 -32.64 -5.19 27.58
N LEU A 158 -32.84 -4.20 28.46
CA LEU A 158 -33.71 -4.32 29.64
C LEU A 158 -35.16 -4.68 29.26
N VAL A 159 -35.74 -4.01 28.26
CA VAL A 159 -37.12 -4.28 27.81
C VAL A 159 -37.25 -5.68 27.24
N LEU A 160 -36.36 -6.07 26.33
CA LEU A 160 -36.44 -7.36 25.63
C LEU A 160 -36.24 -8.57 26.58
N PHE A 161 -35.54 -8.41 27.70
CA PHE A 161 -35.42 -9.47 28.71
C PHE A 161 -36.59 -9.54 29.69
N ASN A 162 -37.30 -8.42 29.90
CA ASN A 162 -38.51 -8.39 30.74
C ASN A 162 -39.77 -8.89 30.02
N LEU A 163 -39.75 -9.00 28.68
CA LEU A 163 -40.83 -9.63 27.92
C LEU A 163 -40.85 -11.14 28.19
N LYS A 164 -41.73 -11.57 29.12
CA LYS A 164 -41.96 -12.98 29.46
C LYS A 164 -42.17 -13.81 28.19
N TYR A 165 -41.44 -14.91 28.11
CA TYR A 165 -41.64 -15.89 27.06
C TYR A 165 -42.97 -16.61 27.31
N GLN A 166 -43.96 -16.39 26.45
CA GLN A 166 -45.04 -17.36 26.30
C GLN A 166 -44.56 -18.38 25.25
N PRO A 167 -44.42 -19.66 25.62
CA PRO A 167 -44.13 -20.69 24.64
C PRO A 167 -45.29 -20.74 23.66
N ILE A 168 -45.03 -20.36 22.40
CA ILE A 168 -45.94 -20.68 21.32
C ILE A 168 -45.73 -22.17 21.07
N GLU A 169 -46.65 -23.00 21.57
CA GLU A 169 -46.75 -24.41 21.16
C GLU A 169 -47.03 -24.44 19.65
N GLY A 170 -45.97 -24.60 18.86
CA GLY A 170 -46.07 -24.49 17.41
C GLY A 170 -44.84 -25.05 16.72
N LYS A 171 -44.85 -26.37 16.49
CA LYS A 171 -44.12 -27.11 15.43
C LYS A 171 -42.71 -26.60 15.08
N ASP A 172 -41.78 -26.65 16.03
CA ASP A 172 -40.36 -26.83 15.69
C ASP A 172 -40.10 -28.33 15.54
N GLY A 173 -40.50 -28.89 14.40
CA GLY A 173 -40.14 -30.26 14.04
C GLY A 173 -38.60 -30.39 13.97
N PRO A 174 -38.03 -31.57 14.25
CA PRO A 174 -36.60 -31.80 14.06
C PRO A 174 -36.26 -31.59 12.58
N VAL A 175 -35.64 -30.45 12.29
CA VAL A 175 -35.16 -30.13 10.95
C VAL A 175 -33.99 -31.05 10.67
N SER A 176 -34.23 -32.06 9.83
CA SER A 176 -33.22 -32.92 9.24
C SER A 176 -32.13 -32.06 8.63
N SER A 177 -30.92 -32.14 9.19
CA SER A 177 -29.71 -31.63 8.57
C SER A 177 -29.36 -32.54 7.40
N GLU A 178 -30.06 -32.43 6.27
CA GLU A 178 -29.58 -33.03 5.04
C GLU A 178 -28.32 -32.27 4.59
N PRO A 179 -27.17 -32.96 4.46
CA PRO A 179 -26.02 -32.37 3.83
C PRO A 179 -26.35 -32.20 2.35
N LEU A 180 -26.56 -30.95 1.92
CA LEU A 180 -26.50 -30.57 0.51
C LEU A 180 -25.15 -31.00 -0.05
N THR A 181 -25.11 -32.20 -0.62
CA THR A 181 -24.02 -32.72 -1.43
C THR A 181 -24.08 -31.91 -2.72
N LEU A 182 -23.28 -30.84 -2.79
CA LEU A 182 -22.95 -30.19 -4.04
C LEU A 182 -22.31 -31.26 -4.93
N GLN A 183 -23.08 -31.85 -5.84
CA GLN A 183 -22.51 -32.60 -6.94
C GLN A 183 -21.62 -31.63 -7.70
N SER A 184 -20.32 -31.91 -7.71
CA SER A 184 -19.37 -31.18 -8.54
C SER A 184 -19.80 -31.42 -9.99
N GLY A 185 -20.51 -30.46 -10.57
CA GLY A 185 -20.85 -30.48 -11.98
C GLY A 185 -19.61 -30.83 -12.79
N LYS A 186 -19.75 -31.77 -13.72
CA LYS A 186 -18.69 -32.16 -14.66
C LYS A 186 -18.25 -30.89 -15.40
N ILE A 187 -17.19 -30.26 -14.91
CA ILE A 187 -16.54 -29.15 -15.57
C ILE A 187 -16.00 -29.73 -16.87
N PHE A 188 -16.58 -29.33 -18.00
CA PHE A 188 -16.06 -29.63 -19.32
C PHE A 188 -14.55 -29.33 -19.30
N ALA A 189 -13.75 -30.39 -19.35
CA ALA A 189 -12.31 -30.26 -19.31
C ALA A 189 -11.88 -29.60 -20.61
N MET A 190 -11.56 -28.30 -20.56
CA MET A 190 -11.06 -27.58 -21.72
C MET A 190 -9.91 -28.38 -22.36
N PRO A 191 -9.91 -28.53 -23.69
CA PRO A 191 -8.80 -29.15 -24.42
C PRO A 191 -7.46 -28.55 -23.99
N ARG A 192 -6.41 -29.38 -23.89
CA ARG A 192 -5.09 -28.94 -23.42
C ARG A 192 -4.56 -27.75 -24.23
N GLY A 193 -4.77 -27.73 -25.55
CA GLY A 193 -4.39 -26.61 -26.42
C GLY A 193 -5.05 -25.29 -26.05
N LEU A 194 -6.35 -25.29 -25.77
CA LEU A 194 -7.08 -24.08 -25.36
C LEU A 194 -6.60 -23.53 -24.01
N ARG A 195 -6.20 -24.42 -23.09
CA ARG A 195 -5.59 -24.02 -21.81
C ARG A 195 -4.21 -23.38 -21.99
N LEU A 196 -3.39 -23.91 -22.89
CA LEU A 196 -2.07 -23.35 -23.19
C LEU A 196 -2.22 -21.98 -23.85
N LEU A 197 -3.09 -21.85 -24.86
CA LEU A 197 -3.39 -20.57 -25.52
C LEU A 197 -3.91 -19.53 -24.53
N ARG A 198 -4.85 -19.91 -23.65
CA ARG A 198 -5.35 -19.03 -22.59
C ARG A 198 -4.24 -18.57 -21.65
N ARG A 199 -3.33 -19.46 -21.24
CA ARG A 199 -2.20 -19.11 -20.37
C ARG A 199 -1.19 -18.22 -21.09
N GLY A 200 -0.85 -18.52 -22.34
CA GLY A 200 0.01 -17.68 -23.17
C GLY A 200 -0.57 -16.28 -23.34
N CYS A 201 -1.88 -16.18 -23.61
CA CYS A 201 -2.58 -14.91 -23.67
C CYS A 201 -2.48 -14.14 -22.33
N GLN A 202 -2.84 -14.79 -21.22
CA GLN A 202 -2.89 -14.14 -19.91
C GLN A 202 -1.53 -13.72 -19.36
N TYR A 203 -0.48 -14.51 -19.56
CA TYR A 203 0.83 -14.30 -18.94
C TYR A 203 1.90 -13.74 -19.88
N ILE A 204 1.63 -13.66 -21.19
CA ILE A 204 2.59 -13.16 -22.19
C ILE A 204 1.93 -12.06 -23.03
N LEU A 205 0.89 -12.38 -23.80
CA LEU A 205 0.33 -11.41 -24.76
C LEU A 205 -0.25 -10.17 -24.06
N ILE A 206 -1.00 -10.35 -22.97
CA ILE A 206 -1.60 -9.23 -22.25
C ILE A 206 -0.55 -8.39 -21.51
N PRO A 207 0.43 -8.95 -20.80
CA PRO A 207 1.56 -8.17 -20.28
C PRO A 207 2.32 -7.38 -21.34
N ILE A 208 2.59 -7.96 -22.52
CA ILE A 208 3.21 -7.24 -23.64
C ILE A 208 2.28 -6.12 -24.12
N PHE A 209 0.99 -6.38 -24.27
CA PHE A 209 0.02 -5.36 -24.64
C PHE A 209 -0.02 -4.20 -23.64
N ILE A 210 -0.07 -4.50 -22.34
CA ILE A 210 0.00 -3.49 -21.27
C ILE A 210 1.33 -2.72 -21.35
N TYR A 211 2.45 -3.43 -21.58
CA TYR A 211 3.76 -2.79 -21.76
C TYR A 211 3.72 -1.75 -22.86
N LEU A 212 3.30 -2.15 -24.07
CA LEU A 212 3.25 -1.31 -25.25
C LEU A 212 2.28 -0.14 -25.10
N LEU A 213 1.12 -0.38 -24.47
CA LEU A 213 0.11 0.66 -24.23
C LEU A 213 0.62 1.75 -23.26
N MET A 214 1.38 1.33 -22.24
CA MET A 214 1.91 2.24 -21.21
C MET A 214 3.25 2.87 -21.60
N TYR A 215 3.99 2.26 -22.51
CA TYR A 215 5.27 2.79 -22.99
C TYR A 215 5.05 4.17 -23.64
N ASN A 216 5.98 5.07 -23.35
CA ASN A 216 6.04 6.39 -23.95
C ASN A 216 7.48 6.68 -24.32
N GLY A 217 7.80 6.67 -25.61
CA GLY A 217 9.14 6.95 -26.12
C GLY A 217 9.58 8.41 -26.00
N ASN A 218 8.67 9.32 -25.62
CA ASN A 218 9.00 10.74 -25.50
C ASN A 218 10.00 11.01 -24.35
N ILE A 219 11.20 11.42 -24.73
CA ILE A 219 12.32 11.80 -23.86
C ILE A 219 12.56 13.32 -23.86
N ASN A 220 11.79 14.08 -24.63
CA ASN A 220 11.94 15.51 -24.82
C ASN A 220 11.19 16.32 -23.75
N GLY A 221 11.51 17.61 -23.68
CA GLY A 221 10.98 18.56 -22.70
C GLY A 221 12.03 19.03 -21.71
N GLY A 222 11.65 20.02 -20.90
CA GLY A 222 12.54 20.67 -19.95
C GLY A 222 13.22 19.72 -18.95
N ILE A 223 14.38 20.14 -18.45
CA ILE A 223 15.19 19.44 -17.46
C ILE A 223 14.68 19.78 -16.06
N ASP A 224 14.33 18.77 -15.28
CA ASP A 224 14.06 18.95 -13.85
C ASP A 224 15.38 18.81 -13.09
N MET A 225 16.06 19.93 -12.86
CA MET A 225 17.39 19.99 -12.26
C MET A 225 17.46 19.32 -10.88
N PHE A 226 16.34 19.20 -10.18
CA PHE A 226 16.21 18.48 -8.91
C PHE A 226 15.95 16.99 -9.14
N HIS A 227 14.80 16.61 -9.70
CA HIS A 227 14.42 15.19 -9.76
C HIS A 227 15.29 14.37 -10.73
N GLU A 228 15.73 14.96 -11.85
CA GLU A 228 16.71 14.30 -12.73
C GLU A 228 18.11 14.39 -12.13
N GLY A 229 18.43 15.47 -11.43
CA GLY A 229 19.67 15.62 -10.66
C GLY A 229 19.90 14.51 -9.64
N GLU A 230 18.82 13.97 -9.01
CA GLU A 230 18.91 12.85 -8.07
C GLU A 230 19.50 11.56 -8.68
N ARG A 231 19.57 11.51 -10.01
CA ARG A 231 20.05 10.39 -10.82
C ARG A 231 21.30 10.75 -11.61
N LEU A 232 21.35 11.96 -12.15
CA LEU A 232 22.48 12.47 -12.92
C LEU A 232 23.72 12.71 -12.05
N ALA A 233 23.56 13.24 -10.84
CA ALA A 233 24.70 13.48 -9.95
C ALA A 233 25.37 12.17 -9.50
N PRO A 234 24.62 11.16 -8.99
CA PRO A 234 25.18 9.83 -8.75
C PRO A 234 25.87 9.22 -9.97
N LEU A 235 25.26 9.34 -11.16
CA LEU A 235 25.87 8.85 -12.39
C LEU A 235 27.21 9.55 -12.65
N ASN A 236 27.28 10.86 -12.48
CA ASN A 236 28.52 11.61 -12.65
C ASN A 236 29.61 11.13 -11.67
N GLU A 237 29.27 11.00 -10.39
CA GLU A 237 30.20 10.56 -9.36
C GLU A 237 30.72 9.13 -9.65
N MET A 238 29.83 8.22 -10.05
CA MET A 238 30.20 6.86 -10.45
C MET A 238 31.08 6.82 -11.71
N LEU A 239 30.90 7.74 -12.66
CA LEU A 239 31.77 7.86 -13.84
C LEU A 239 33.19 8.33 -13.46
N HIS A 240 33.34 9.03 -12.34
CA HIS A 240 34.64 9.40 -11.76
C HIS A 240 35.20 8.35 -10.79
N GLY A 241 34.57 7.17 -10.70
CA GLY A 241 35.03 6.06 -9.86
C GLY A 241 34.47 6.06 -8.43
N GLY A 242 33.50 6.92 -8.14
CA GLY A 242 32.80 6.94 -6.84
C GLY A 242 32.02 5.66 -6.56
N VAL A 243 32.01 5.26 -5.29
CA VAL A 243 31.30 4.10 -4.76
C VAL A 243 30.01 4.58 -4.08
N VAL A 244 28.87 4.02 -4.49
CA VAL A 244 27.56 4.40 -3.93
C VAL A 244 27.49 4.11 -2.42
N PHE A 245 26.73 4.93 -1.68
CA PHE A 245 26.61 5.01 -0.22
C PHE A 245 27.78 5.70 0.48
N ARG A 246 29.02 5.37 0.10
CA ARG A 246 30.21 6.03 0.63
C ARG A 246 30.36 7.43 0.04
N ASP A 247 30.43 7.48 -1.29
CA ASP A 247 30.67 8.70 -2.06
C ASP A 247 29.36 9.31 -2.59
N VAL A 248 28.25 8.56 -2.50
CA VAL A 248 26.91 9.00 -2.94
C VAL A 248 25.85 8.67 -1.89
N TYR A 249 25.19 9.68 -1.34
CA TYR A 249 24.00 9.50 -0.53
C TYR A 249 22.80 9.12 -1.41
N VAL A 250 22.03 8.12 -0.98
CA VAL A 250 20.85 7.61 -1.70
C VAL A 250 19.59 7.86 -0.88
N GLN A 251 18.59 8.50 -1.48
CA GLN A 251 17.35 8.92 -0.80
C GLN A 251 16.16 7.97 -0.96
N HIS A 252 16.09 7.23 -2.07
CA HIS A 252 14.98 6.35 -2.39
C HIS A 252 15.37 4.88 -2.39
N GLY A 253 16.48 4.55 -3.02
CA GLY A 253 17.03 3.20 -3.10
C GLY A 253 18.16 3.10 -4.12
N LEU A 254 19.01 2.09 -3.95
CA LEU A 254 20.25 1.92 -4.73
C LEU A 254 20.02 1.97 -6.25
N PHE A 255 19.02 1.23 -6.73
CA PHE A 255 18.71 1.23 -8.16
C PHE A 255 18.05 2.54 -8.58
N GLN A 256 17.06 3.04 -7.83
CA GLN A 256 16.32 4.23 -8.23
C GLN A 256 17.21 5.46 -8.37
N ASN A 257 18.16 5.68 -7.46
CA ASN A 257 19.01 6.87 -7.48
C ASN A 257 20.31 6.69 -8.27
N ALA A 258 20.93 5.51 -8.25
CA ALA A 258 22.26 5.33 -8.85
C ALA A 258 22.23 4.36 -10.04
N TYR A 259 21.86 3.10 -9.81
CA TYR A 259 22.05 2.07 -10.83
C TYR A 259 21.10 2.16 -12.02
N LEU A 260 19.95 2.82 -11.90
CA LEU A 260 19.06 3.09 -13.04
C LEU A 260 19.78 3.95 -14.08
N ALA A 261 20.40 5.05 -13.63
CA ALA A 261 21.13 5.96 -14.50
C ALA A 261 22.43 5.32 -15.02
N TRP A 262 23.12 4.53 -14.18
CA TRP A 262 24.28 3.75 -14.59
C TRP A 262 23.96 2.70 -15.66
N VAL A 263 22.86 1.95 -15.53
CA VAL A 263 22.45 1.00 -16.55
C VAL A 263 22.03 1.72 -17.83
N GLY A 264 21.30 2.83 -17.71
CA GLY A 264 20.99 3.69 -18.85
C GLY A 264 22.24 4.19 -19.58
N SER A 265 23.28 4.56 -18.83
CA SER A 265 24.53 5.05 -19.41
C SER A 265 25.31 3.98 -20.18
N LYS A 266 25.19 2.72 -19.76
CA LYS A 266 25.84 1.59 -20.44
C LYS A 266 25.07 1.09 -21.66
N ILE A 267 23.74 1.23 -21.67
CA ILE A 267 22.89 0.74 -22.77
C ILE A 267 22.75 1.78 -23.88
N PHE A 268 22.56 3.05 -23.51
CA PHE A 268 22.23 4.12 -24.47
C PHE A 268 23.40 5.07 -24.68
N GLU A 269 23.96 5.62 -23.60
CA GLU A 269 25.15 6.49 -23.53
C GLU A 269 25.12 7.26 -22.20
N PRO A 270 26.25 7.75 -21.67
CA PRO A 270 26.32 8.54 -20.43
C PRO A 270 25.79 9.97 -20.61
N THR A 271 24.52 10.07 -21.02
CA THR A 271 23.79 11.31 -21.34
C THR A 271 22.44 11.37 -20.62
N LEU A 272 21.83 12.56 -20.55
CA LEU A 272 20.44 12.72 -20.08
C LEU A 272 19.48 11.83 -20.90
N MET A 273 19.65 11.78 -22.22
CA MET A 273 18.94 10.88 -23.12
C MET A 273 18.96 9.44 -22.60
N GLY A 274 20.14 8.92 -22.24
CA GLY A 274 20.29 7.54 -21.78
C GLY A 274 19.56 7.27 -20.47
N VAL A 275 19.58 8.22 -19.54
CA VAL A 275 18.83 8.13 -18.27
C VAL A 275 17.32 8.14 -18.53
N ARG A 276 16.81 9.12 -19.29
CA ARG A 276 15.39 9.21 -19.65
C ARG A 276 14.92 7.97 -20.40
N ALA A 277 15.69 7.48 -21.37
CA ALA A 277 15.37 6.28 -22.13
C ALA A 277 15.21 5.06 -21.23
N MET A 278 16.12 4.85 -20.27
CA MET A 278 16.03 3.75 -19.31
C MET A 278 14.76 3.85 -18.43
N GLU A 279 14.40 5.05 -17.99
CA GLU A 279 13.17 5.27 -17.23
C GLU A 279 11.92 4.94 -18.02
N ARG A 280 11.87 5.35 -19.30
CA ARG A 280 10.75 5.03 -20.20
C ARG A 280 10.63 3.53 -20.42
N VAL A 281 11.75 2.81 -20.55
CA VAL A 281 11.77 1.34 -20.69
C VAL A 281 11.21 0.63 -19.46
N LEU A 282 11.51 1.14 -18.25
CA LEU A 282 11.05 0.51 -17.01
C LEU A 282 9.64 0.92 -16.61
N ALA A 283 9.18 2.11 -16.98
CA ALA A 283 7.91 2.69 -16.53
C ALA A 283 6.70 1.73 -16.60
N PRO A 284 6.49 0.94 -17.66
CA PRO A 284 5.33 0.04 -17.75
C PRO A 284 5.34 -1.13 -16.76
N LEU A 285 6.51 -1.49 -16.20
CA LEU A 285 6.67 -2.73 -15.42
C LEU A 285 5.81 -2.75 -14.13
N GLY A 286 5.56 -1.58 -13.52
CA GLY A 286 4.66 -1.47 -12.37
C GLY A 286 3.23 -1.95 -12.68
N TYR A 287 2.70 -1.53 -13.83
CA TYR A 287 1.35 -1.92 -14.29
C TYR A 287 1.26 -3.40 -14.64
N ILE A 288 2.30 -3.96 -15.24
CA ILE A 288 2.39 -5.40 -15.53
C ILE A 288 2.35 -6.19 -14.23
N ALA A 289 3.15 -5.79 -13.24
CA ALA A 289 3.16 -6.46 -11.94
C ALA A 289 1.81 -6.36 -11.22
N LEU A 290 1.13 -5.21 -11.30
CA LEU A 290 -0.23 -5.04 -10.77
C LEU A 290 -1.23 -6.00 -11.45
N TYR A 291 -1.20 -6.08 -12.78
CA TYR A 291 -2.05 -7.00 -13.53
C TYR A 291 -1.76 -8.47 -13.16
N LEU A 292 -0.48 -8.84 -13.07
CA LEU A 292 -0.07 -10.20 -12.69
C LEU A 292 -0.52 -10.55 -11.27
N LEU A 293 -0.43 -9.61 -10.32
CA LEU A 293 -1.00 -9.78 -8.98
C LEU A 293 -2.53 -9.97 -9.05
N GLY A 294 -3.22 -9.13 -9.82
CA GLY A 294 -4.65 -9.25 -10.13
C GLY A 294 -5.05 -10.65 -10.59
N LEU A 295 -4.29 -11.24 -11.53
CA LEU A 295 -4.52 -12.61 -12.02
C LEU A 295 -4.47 -13.66 -10.92
N GLN A 296 -3.67 -13.46 -9.87
CA GLN A 296 -3.54 -14.40 -8.76
C GLN A 296 -4.65 -14.22 -7.70
N VAL A 297 -5.18 -13.01 -7.53
CA VAL A 297 -6.13 -12.70 -6.44
C VAL A 297 -7.60 -12.80 -6.83
N PHE A 298 -7.95 -12.42 -8.07
CA PHE A 298 -9.32 -12.38 -8.54
C PHE A 298 -9.81 -13.75 -9.07
N ARG A 299 -11.11 -14.01 -8.90
CA ARG A 299 -11.80 -15.19 -9.46
C ARG A 299 -12.08 -15.02 -10.95
N GLY A 300 -12.46 -13.82 -11.39
CA GLY A 300 -12.60 -13.47 -12.81
C GLY A 300 -11.28 -13.54 -13.58
N ARG A 301 -10.14 -13.68 -12.88
CA ARG A 301 -8.78 -13.77 -13.42
C ARG A 301 -8.50 -12.59 -14.35
N PHE A 302 -8.47 -12.87 -15.65
CA PHE A 302 -8.11 -11.91 -16.70
C PHE A 302 -9.00 -10.67 -16.68
N VAL A 303 -10.33 -10.84 -16.68
CA VAL A 303 -11.27 -9.71 -16.83
C VAL A 303 -11.08 -8.71 -15.69
N THR A 304 -11.14 -9.19 -14.45
CA THR A 304 -11.01 -8.34 -13.27
C THR A 304 -9.60 -7.76 -13.12
N ALA A 305 -8.55 -8.53 -13.45
CA ALA A 305 -7.18 -8.03 -13.44
C ALA A 305 -6.97 -6.92 -14.48
N PHE A 306 -7.55 -7.06 -15.67
CA PHE A 306 -7.49 -6.05 -16.71
C PHE A 306 -8.31 -4.80 -16.35
N VAL A 307 -9.51 -4.96 -15.77
CA VAL A 307 -10.28 -3.83 -15.21
C VAL A 307 -9.49 -3.10 -14.13
N CYS A 308 -8.83 -3.83 -13.22
CA CYS A 308 -7.96 -3.23 -12.20
C CYS A 308 -6.82 -2.41 -12.84
N PHE A 309 -6.19 -2.96 -13.88
CA PHE A 309 -5.19 -2.23 -14.66
C PHE A 309 -5.77 -0.96 -15.28
N LEU A 310 -6.92 -1.04 -15.96
CA LEU A 310 -7.56 0.10 -16.60
C LEU A 310 -7.82 1.24 -15.61
N ILE A 311 -8.39 0.92 -14.45
CA ILE A 311 -8.67 1.89 -13.37
C ILE A 311 -7.37 2.51 -12.86
N ALA A 312 -6.38 1.68 -12.53
CA ALA A 312 -5.08 2.15 -12.02
C ALA A 312 -4.29 2.96 -13.07
N SER A 313 -4.65 2.85 -14.34
CA SER A 313 -4.02 3.60 -15.43
C SER A 313 -4.75 4.92 -15.74
N GLY A 314 -5.82 5.26 -15.02
CA GLY A 314 -6.59 6.49 -15.20
C GLY A 314 -5.86 7.77 -14.75
N ASN A 315 -6.61 8.87 -14.71
CA ASN A 315 -6.22 10.14 -14.09
C ASN A 315 -6.00 10.00 -12.59
N ASN A 316 -5.18 10.87 -12.02
CA ASN A 316 -4.98 10.99 -10.57
C ASN A 316 -4.63 9.66 -9.88
N PHE A 317 -3.90 8.80 -10.59
CA PHE A 317 -3.37 7.55 -10.08
C PHE A 317 -2.23 7.10 -11.00
N TYR A 318 -1.19 6.48 -10.46
CA TYR A 318 -0.17 5.84 -11.27
C TYR A 318 0.50 4.72 -10.49
N VAL A 319 0.98 3.70 -11.21
CA VAL A 319 1.74 2.60 -10.63
C VAL A 319 3.21 2.77 -11.01
N SER A 320 4.02 3.24 -10.07
CA SER A 320 5.46 3.42 -10.28
C SER A 320 6.16 2.10 -10.65
N PRO A 321 7.20 2.12 -11.52
CA PRO A 321 8.07 0.97 -11.74
C PRO A 321 8.76 0.48 -10.45
N ARG A 322 8.96 1.37 -9.47
CA ARG A 322 9.49 1.02 -8.13
C ARG A 322 8.64 -0.05 -7.42
N HIS A 323 7.34 -0.10 -7.70
CA HIS A 323 6.43 -1.10 -7.12
C HIS A 323 6.55 -2.48 -7.76
N CYS A 324 7.16 -2.60 -8.95
CA CYS A 324 7.13 -3.81 -9.77
C CYS A 324 7.53 -5.06 -8.97
N LEU A 325 8.72 -5.05 -8.38
CA LEU A 325 9.28 -6.20 -7.66
C LEU A 325 8.49 -6.52 -6.38
N GLY A 326 8.03 -5.49 -5.65
CA GLY A 326 7.14 -5.67 -4.50
C GLY A 326 5.84 -6.37 -4.89
N LEU A 327 5.16 -5.89 -5.93
CA LEU A 327 3.92 -6.47 -6.44
C LEU A 327 4.12 -7.91 -6.98
N LEU A 328 5.25 -8.20 -7.63
CA LEU A 328 5.60 -9.56 -8.05
C LEU A 328 5.80 -10.50 -6.84
N SER A 329 6.37 -10.00 -5.74
CA SER A 329 6.47 -10.74 -4.49
C SER A 329 5.08 -11.11 -3.94
N PHE A 330 4.16 -10.14 -3.87
CA PHE A 330 2.76 -10.39 -3.51
C PHE A 330 2.08 -11.39 -4.44
N ALA A 331 2.34 -11.31 -5.76
CA ALA A 331 1.78 -12.23 -6.74
C ALA A 331 2.28 -13.66 -6.51
N CYS A 332 3.57 -13.84 -6.18
CA CYS A 332 4.15 -15.14 -5.86
C CYS A 332 3.52 -15.76 -4.60
N VAL A 333 3.30 -14.96 -3.54
CA VAL A 333 2.61 -15.42 -2.33
C VAL A 333 1.14 -15.77 -2.62
N ALA A 334 0.42 -14.93 -3.36
CA ALA A 334 -0.96 -15.20 -3.76
C ALA A 334 -1.07 -16.48 -4.61
N ASN A 335 -0.11 -16.72 -5.50
CA ASN A 335 -0.03 -17.94 -6.31
C ASN A 335 0.33 -19.18 -5.47
N TYR A 336 1.19 -19.03 -4.46
CA TYR A 336 1.47 -20.08 -3.48
C TYR A 336 0.19 -20.54 -2.78
N LEU A 337 -0.68 -19.61 -2.34
CA LEU A 337 -1.96 -19.95 -1.70
C LEU A 337 -2.88 -20.78 -2.61
N ILE A 338 -2.94 -20.46 -3.91
CA ILE A 338 -3.72 -21.24 -4.90
C ILE A 338 -3.17 -22.66 -5.02
N TYR A 339 -1.85 -22.78 -5.23
CA TYR A 339 -1.19 -24.05 -5.49
C TYR A 339 -1.22 -24.98 -4.28
N HIS A 340 -1.05 -24.41 -3.07
CA HIS A 340 -1.13 -25.13 -1.81
C HIS A 340 -2.48 -25.85 -1.66
N ARG A 341 -3.58 -25.21 -2.06
CA ARG A 341 -4.91 -25.82 -2.05
C ARG A 341 -5.04 -26.95 -3.06
N GLU A 342 -4.66 -26.72 -4.32
CA GLU A 342 -4.91 -27.67 -5.41
C GLU A 342 -4.16 -29.00 -5.23
N LYS A 343 -3.00 -28.98 -4.58
CA LYS A 343 -2.14 -30.17 -4.45
C LYS A 343 -2.02 -30.74 -3.02
N GLY A 344 -2.76 -30.21 -2.04
CA GLY A 344 -2.82 -30.78 -0.70
C GLY A 344 -1.45 -30.96 -0.06
N LEU A 345 -0.62 -29.91 -0.11
CA LEU A 345 0.82 -29.95 0.09
C LEU A 345 1.25 -30.59 1.44
N PHE A 346 0.42 -30.45 2.49
CA PHE A 346 0.62 -31.08 3.80
C PHE A 346 -0.05 -32.45 3.97
N ILE A 347 -1.02 -32.79 3.12
CA ILE A 347 -1.68 -34.10 3.14
C ILE A 347 -0.72 -35.17 2.59
N SER A 348 0.14 -34.81 1.64
CA SER A 348 1.17 -35.71 1.11
C SER A 348 2.39 -35.88 2.03
N TRP A 349 2.56 -35.00 3.03
CA TRP A 349 3.73 -35.02 3.93
C TRP A 349 3.76 -36.25 4.84
N ASN A 350 2.59 -36.74 5.27
CA ASN A 350 2.48 -37.93 6.11
C ASN A 350 2.98 -39.23 5.44
N ARG A 351 3.36 -39.19 4.16
CA ARG A 351 3.80 -40.36 3.39
C ARG A 351 5.31 -40.42 3.12
N ILE A 352 6.10 -39.45 3.58
CA ILE A 352 7.50 -39.31 3.15
C ILE A 352 8.46 -39.39 4.35
N PRO A 353 9.56 -40.17 4.27
CA PRO A 353 10.50 -40.37 5.39
C PRO A 353 11.18 -39.07 5.85
N HIS A 354 11.51 -39.00 7.15
CA HIS A 354 12.09 -37.84 7.84
C HIS A 354 13.58 -37.53 7.52
N ASP A 355 14.08 -37.88 6.34
CA ASP A 355 15.48 -37.63 5.97
C ASP A 355 15.74 -36.11 5.75
N LYS A 356 16.80 -35.57 6.36
CA LYS A 356 17.24 -34.18 6.21
C LYS A 356 17.60 -33.82 4.76
N ARG A 357 18.05 -34.78 3.94
CA ARG A 357 18.33 -34.55 2.50
C ARG A 357 17.07 -34.24 1.71
N ILE A 358 15.93 -34.79 2.13
CA ILE A 358 14.63 -34.56 1.50
C ILE A 358 14.15 -33.13 1.76
N TRP A 359 14.55 -32.50 2.87
CA TRP A 359 14.11 -31.16 3.27
C TRP A 359 14.47 -30.05 2.26
N ILE A 360 15.70 -30.05 1.75
CA ILE A 360 16.15 -29.08 0.72
C ILE A 360 15.34 -29.26 -0.56
N LEU A 361 15.17 -30.51 -1.01
CA LEU A 361 14.36 -30.85 -2.19
C LEU A 361 12.91 -30.37 -2.03
N TYR A 362 12.35 -30.38 -0.82
CA TYR A 362 11.02 -29.84 -0.55
C TYR A 362 10.94 -28.32 -0.62
N LEU A 363 11.92 -27.61 -0.06
CA LEU A 363 12.00 -26.16 -0.14
C LEU A 363 12.00 -25.73 -1.62
N PHE A 364 12.76 -26.42 -2.47
CA PHE A 364 12.79 -26.18 -3.91
C PHE A 364 11.54 -26.66 -4.65
N ARG A 365 10.97 -27.83 -4.30
CA ARG A 365 9.81 -28.37 -5.03
C ARG A 365 8.50 -27.66 -4.71
N PHE A 366 8.37 -27.13 -3.50
CA PHE A 366 7.10 -26.60 -3.00
C PHE A 366 7.19 -25.19 -2.42
N GLY A 367 8.36 -24.81 -1.87
CA GLY A 367 8.62 -23.49 -1.31
C GLY A 367 9.18 -22.48 -2.32
N TRP A 368 9.54 -22.88 -3.53
CA TRP A 368 10.23 -21.99 -4.50
C TRP A 368 9.47 -20.70 -4.80
N LYS A 369 8.13 -20.70 -4.72
CA LYS A 369 7.33 -19.48 -4.89
C LYS A 369 7.54 -18.48 -3.75
N LEU A 370 7.72 -18.98 -2.53
CA LEU A 370 8.03 -18.16 -1.38
C LEU A 370 9.50 -17.71 -1.41
N VAL A 371 10.41 -18.58 -1.86
CA VAL A 371 11.81 -18.19 -2.15
C VAL A 371 11.85 -17.09 -3.21
N LEU A 372 11.10 -17.23 -4.30
CA LEU A 372 11.01 -16.20 -5.34
C LEU A 372 10.36 -14.91 -4.83
N ALA A 373 9.33 -15.02 -3.98
CA ALA A 373 8.75 -13.85 -3.31
C ALA A 373 9.80 -13.13 -2.45
N GLY A 374 10.55 -13.86 -1.62
CA GLY A 374 11.62 -13.29 -0.81
C GLY A 374 12.71 -12.64 -1.65
N PHE A 375 13.11 -13.28 -2.75
CA PHE A 375 14.07 -12.74 -3.69
C PHE A 375 13.57 -11.41 -4.29
N PHE A 376 12.32 -11.37 -4.77
CA PHE A 376 11.73 -10.13 -5.28
C PHE A 376 11.57 -9.06 -4.21
N THR A 377 11.27 -9.40 -2.96
CA THR A 377 11.25 -8.43 -1.86
C THR A 377 12.64 -7.83 -1.64
N SER A 378 13.70 -8.65 -1.67
CA SER A 378 15.06 -8.14 -1.52
C SER A 378 15.47 -7.25 -2.70
N LEU A 379 15.14 -7.64 -3.93
CA LEU A 379 15.37 -6.76 -5.08
C LEU A 379 14.53 -5.49 -5.00
N ALA A 380 13.30 -5.54 -4.47
CA ALA A 380 12.47 -4.37 -4.25
C ALA A 380 13.11 -3.41 -3.25
N PHE A 381 13.76 -3.92 -2.19
CA PHE A 381 14.53 -3.12 -1.23
C PHE A 381 15.69 -2.39 -1.89
N TRP A 382 16.48 -3.09 -2.70
CA TRP A 382 17.57 -2.44 -3.44
C TRP A 382 17.06 -1.51 -4.54
N TYR A 383 15.88 -1.77 -5.09
CA TYR A 383 15.26 -0.84 -6.03
C TYR A 383 14.86 0.45 -5.32
N SER A 384 14.06 0.30 -4.25
CA SER A 384 13.48 1.36 -3.46
C SER A 384 13.32 0.86 -2.02
N THR A 385 14.15 1.40 -1.11
CA THR A 385 14.24 0.98 0.29
C THR A 385 12.87 0.91 0.95
N GLU A 386 12.06 1.96 0.79
CA GLU A 386 10.69 2.03 1.33
C GLU A 386 9.78 0.91 0.79
N VAL A 387 9.76 0.68 -0.52
CA VAL A 387 8.91 -0.35 -1.14
C VAL A 387 9.33 -1.74 -0.68
N GLY A 388 10.64 -1.98 -0.59
CA GLY A 388 11.17 -3.23 -0.05
C GLY A 388 10.80 -3.46 1.41
N LEU A 389 10.94 -2.43 2.26
CA LEU A 389 10.57 -2.51 3.68
C LEU A 389 9.06 -2.74 3.86
N TYR A 390 8.21 -2.06 3.09
CA TYR A 390 6.76 -2.27 3.15
C TYR A 390 6.37 -3.68 2.69
N THR A 391 7.00 -4.15 1.61
CA THR A 391 6.81 -5.53 1.11
C THR A 391 7.26 -6.55 2.16
N LEU A 392 8.44 -6.34 2.76
CA LEU A 392 8.99 -7.18 3.82
C LEU A 392 8.06 -7.25 5.03
N GLY A 393 7.62 -6.09 5.56
CA GLY A 393 6.74 -6.02 6.71
C GLY A 393 5.38 -6.66 6.45
N ALA A 394 4.74 -6.35 5.33
CA ALA A 394 3.43 -6.87 4.97
C ALA A 394 3.42 -8.39 4.75
N ILE A 395 4.35 -8.90 3.92
CA ILE A 395 4.43 -10.34 3.63
C ILE A 395 4.96 -11.12 4.83
N GLY A 396 5.94 -10.57 5.56
CA GLY A 396 6.44 -11.17 6.79
C GLY A 396 5.34 -11.36 7.83
N LEU A 397 4.57 -10.30 8.12
CA LEU A 397 3.43 -10.37 9.03
C LEU A 397 2.34 -11.32 8.51
N PHE A 398 2.04 -11.29 7.20
CA PHE A 398 1.11 -12.24 6.60
C PHE A 398 1.54 -13.69 6.81
N LEU A 399 2.81 -14.02 6.52
CA LEU A 399 3.34 -15.36 6.65
C LEU A 399 3.39 -15.82 8.11
N LEU A 400 3.69 -14.92 9.06
CA LEU A 400 3.58 -15.20 10.50
C LEU A 400 2.15 -15.60 10.89
N ILE A 401 1.15 -14.83 10.47
CA ILE A 401 -0.26 -15.14 10.73
C ILE A 401 -0.68 -16.44 10.02
N TYR A 402 -0.26 -16.64 8.78
CA TYR A 402 -0.53 -17.84 7.98
C TYR A 402 0.04 -19.09 8.65
N SER A 403 1.29 -19.04 9.09
CA SER A 403 1.97 -20.11 9.81
C SER A 403 1.28 -20.48 11.13
N GLY A 404 0.60 -19.54 11.79
CA GLY A 404 -0.18 -19.79 13.00
C GLY A 404 -1.47 -20.58 12.80
N GLN A 405 -1.87 -20.90 11.57
CA GLN A 405 -3.12 -21.60 11.30
C GLN A 405 -3.11 -23.03 11.84
N ARG A 406 -4.20 -23.41 12.53
CA ARG A 406 -4.41 -24.77 13.07
C ARG A 406 -4.37 -25.88 12.01
N ARG A 407 -4.54 -25.54 10.74
CA ARG A 407 -4.51 -26.48 9.61
C ARG A 407 -3.09 -26.91 9.23
N ILE A 408 -2.08 -26.13 9.62
CA ILE A 408 -0.68 -26.44 9.38
C ILE A 408 -0.15 -27.19 10.61
N GLN A 409 0.41 -28.37 10.36
CA GLN A 409 1.04 -29.20 11.39
C GLN A 409 2.16 -28.41 12.08
N LEU A 410 2.30 -28.56 13.41
CA LEU A 410 3.17 -27.71 14.23
C LEU A 410 4.61 -27.66 13.73
N HIS A 411 5.19 -28.81 13.36
CA HIS A 411 6.56 -28.92 12.85
C HIS A 411 6.75 -28.32 11.45
N LEU A 412 5.67 -28.00 10.73
CA LEU A 412 5.72 -27.41 9.38
C LEU A 412 5.39 -25.92 9.39
N ARG A 413 5.04 -25.34 10.54
CA ARG A 413 4.63 -23.93 10.61
C ARG A 413 5.73 -22.95 10.24
N HIS A 414 7.00 -23.29 10.45
CA HIS A 414 8.11 -22.40 10.13
C HIS A 414 8.46 -22.39 8.63
N LEU A 415 8.05 -23.41 7.86
CA LEU A 415 8.43 -23.58 6.46
C LEU A 415 8.09 -22.40 5.55
N PRO A 416 6.87 -21.82 5.59
CA PRO A 416 6.54 -20.71 4.70
C PRO A 416 7.45 -19.50 4.91
N LEU A 417 7.64 -19.11 6.18
CA LEU A 417 8.51 -18.00 6.54
C LEU A 417 9.98 -18.31 6.23
N ALA A 418 10.45 -19.52 6.53
CA ALA A 418 11.83 -19.94 6.23
C ALA A 418 12.11 -19.88 4.72
N GLY A 419 11.21 -20.38 3.87
CA GLY A 419 11.36 -20.30 2.42
C GLY A 419 11.41 -18.86 1.92
N TYR A 420 10.57 -17.99 2.47
CA TYR A 420 10.62 -16.56 2.17
C TYR A 420 11.94 -15.91 2.61
N CYS A 421 12.41 -16.19 3.83
CA CYS A 421 13.70 -15.69 4.32
C CYS A 421 14.90 -16.19 3.51
N CYS A 422 14.89 -17.44 3.05
CA CYS A 422 15.91 -17.95 2.13
C CYS A 422 15.95 -17.11 0.84
N GLY A 423 14.79 -16.77 0.28
CA GLY A 423 14.68 -15.88 -0.86
C GLY A 423 15.29 -14.50 -0.63
N LEU A 424 14.95 -13.88 0.51
CA LEU A 424 15.49 -12.58 0.91
C LEU A 424 17.02 -12.61 0.96
N LEU A 425 17.60 -13.63 1.60
CA LEU A 425 19.05 -13.79 1.69
C LEU A 425 19.69 -13.96 0.31
N LEU A 426 19.08 -14.74 -0.59
CA LEU A 426 19.58 -14.93 -1.95
C LEU A 426 19.63 -13.62 -2.75
N GLY A 427 18.65 -12.74 -2.59
CA GLY A 427 18.66 -11.42 -3.24
C GLY A 427 19.62 -10.43 -2.57
N PHE A 428 19.81 -10.54 -1.25
CA PHE A 428 20.58 -9.59 -0.47
C PHE A 428 22.10 -9.84 -0.55
N LEU A 429 22.51 -11.11 -0.49
CA LEU A 429 23.91 -11.50 -0.38
C LEU A 429 24.81 -10.95 -1.49
N PRO A 430 24.46 -11.00 -2.79
CA PRO A 430 25.33 -10.47 -3.85
C PRO A 430 25.63 -8.98 -3.69
N VAL A 431 24.62 -8.19 -3.30
CA VAL A 431 24.77 -6.74 -3.10
C VAL A 431 25.58 -6.45 -1.84
N ALA A 432 25.34 -7.20 -0.75
CA ALA A 432 26.12 -7.08 0.47
C ALA A 432 27.60 -7.44 0.28
N ILE A 433 27.89 -8.51 -0.47
CA ILE A 433 29.26 -8.91 -0.81
C ILE A 433 29.95 -7.83 -1.65
N TYR A 434 29.24 -7.23 -2.61
CA TYR A 434 29.77 -6.12 -3.40
C TYR A 434 30.19 -4.95 -2.49
N PHE A 435 29.31 -4.45 -1.62
CA PHE A 435 29.66 -3.32 -0.74
C PHE A 435 30.68 -3.70 0.33
N LEU A 436 30.68 -4.94 0.82
CA LEU A 436 31.72 -5.43 1.72
C LEU A 436 33.10 -5.40 1.05
N SER A 437 33.18 -5.85 -0.21
CA SER A 437 34.45 -5.84 -0.96
C SER A 437 34.97 -4.44 -1.31
N HIS A 438 34.11 -3.42 -1.27
CA HIS A 438 34.47 -2.02 -1.50
C HIS A 438 34.61 -1.19 -0.21
N GLY A 439 34.46 -1.83 0.97
CA GLY A 439 34.52 -1.13 2.26
C GLY A 439 33.42 -0.08 2.45
N ALA A 440 32.22 -0.33 1.91
CA ALA A 440 31.08 0.59 1.92
C ALA A 440 29.79 -0.06 2.47
N LEU A 441 29.90 -1.22 3.15
CA LEU A 441 28.74 -1.94 3.68
C LEU A 441 28.12 -1.21 4.89
N ASP A 442 28.97 -0.68 5.76
CA ASP A 442 28.59 0.18 6.88
C ASP A 442 27.93 1.47 6.38
N ASP A 443 28.46 2.11 5.34
CA ASP A 443 27.82 3.26 4.69
C ASP A 443 26.43 2.92 4.15
N ALA A 444 26.27 1.75 3.51
CA ALA A 444 24.97 1.31 2.99
C ALA A 444 23.95 1.10 4.11
N ILE A 445 24.37 0.50 5.23
CA ILE A 445 23.54 0.31 6.42
C ILE A 445 23.20 1.67 7.04
N TRP A 446 24.17 2.57 7.17
CA TRP A 446 24.00 3.88 7.77
C TRP A 446 23.10 4.78 6.94
N ASN A 447 23.26 4.82 5.62
CA ASN A 447 22.38 5.55 4.72
C ASN A 447 20.94 5.02 4.79
N SER A 448 20.75 3.69 4.82
CA SER A 448 19.42 3.08 5.01
C SER A 448 18.78 3.47 6.34
N TYR A 449 19.58 3.53 7.42
CA TYR A 449 19.14 4.00 8.73
C TYR A 449 18.73 5.48 8.71
N ILE A 450 19.56 6.34 8.12
CA ILE A 450 19.28 7.78 7.97
C ILE A 450 17.96 7.97 7.24
N GLN A 451 17.80 7.32 6.08
CA GLN A 451 16.59 7.36 5.28
C GLN A 451 15.38 6.99 6.15
N CYS A 452 15.43 5.88 6.90
CA CYS A 452 14.29 5.46 7.72
C CYS A 452 14.01 6.40 8.91
N LYS A 453 15.06 6.89 9.59
CA LYS A 453 14.94 7.68 10.81
C LYS A 453 14.47 9.10 10.54
N TYR A 454 15.05 9.76 9.53
CA TYR A 454 14.87 11.19 9.30
C TYR A 454 13.90 11.50 8.17
N GLN A 455 13.34 10.50 7.46
CA GLN A 455 12.36 10.72 6.37
C GLN A 455 11.24 11.66 6.79
N LEU A 456 10.65 11.43 7.96
CA LEU A 456 9.48 12.17 8.41
C LEU A 456 9.84 13.61 8.77
N ALA A 457 10.95 13.81 9.46
CA ALA A 457 11.43 15.13 9.85
C ALA A 457 11.84 15.97 8.63
N THR A 458 12.49 15.34 7.65
CA THR A 458 13.00 16.02 6.45
C THR A 458 11.89 16.32 5.45
N TRP A 459 11.01 15.36 5.17
CA TRP A 459 10.09 15.41 4.02
C TRP A 459 8.60 15.40 4.40
N GLY A 460 8.28 15.31 5.70
CA GLY A 460 6.91 15.20 6.15
C GLY A 460 6.07 16.43 5.84
N LEU A 461 4.82 16.21 5.45
CA LEU A 461 3.82 17.25 5.21
C LEU A 461 2.55 16.94 6.01
N LYS A 462 1.79 17.98 6.39
CA LYS A 462 0.53 17.83 7.15
C LYS A 462 -0.49 16.98 6.40
N PHE A 463 -1.10 16.00 7.07
CA PHE A 463 -2.21 15.26 6.48
C PHE A 463 -3.49 16.11 6.46
N PRO A 464 -4.34 15.97 5.43
CA PRO A 464 -5.59 16.72 5.35
C PRO A 464 -6.45 16.53 6.59
N SER A 465 -7.09 17.60 7.06
CA SER A 465 -7.96 17.51 8.23
C SER A 465 -9.24 16.71 7.92
N LEU A 466 -9.59 15.81 8.85
CA LEU A 466 -10.85 15.06 8.78
C LEU A 466 -12.05 15.98 8.99
N SER A 467 -11.97 16.95 9.92
CA SER A 467 -13.06 17.93 10.15
C SER A 467 -13.32 18.74 8.89
N ALA A 468 -12.27 19.31 8.29
CA ALA A 468 -12.38 20.07 7.05
C ALA A 468 -12.95 19.22 5.90
N THR A 469 -12.57 17.95 5.82
CA THR A 469 -13.09 17.02 4.81
C THR A 469 -14.59 16.74 5.02
N LEU A 470 -15.03 16.57 6.27
CA LEU A 470 -16.42 16.28 6.61
C LEU A 470 -17.32 17.53 6.49
N ALA A 471 -16.79 18.72 6.76
CA ALA A 471 -17.52 19.99 6.63
C ALA A 471 -18.07 20.22 5.20
N ILE A 472 -17.38 19.68 4.18
CA ILE A 472 -17.84 19.72 2.78
C ILE A 472 -19.23 19.09 2.63
N ILE A 473 -19.57 18.06 3.42
CA ILE A 473 -20.89 17.42 3.37
C ILE A 473 -21.99 18.42 3.74
N SER A 474 -21.79 19.20 4.81
CA SER A 474 -22.76 20.19 5.27
C SER A 474 -22.78 21.46 4.41
N GLU A 475 -21.63 21.86 3.86
CA GLU A 475 -21.50 23.12 3.11
C GLU A 475 -21.86 22.99 1.63
N GLN A 476 -21.44 21.89 0.99
CA GLN A 476 -21.49 21.72 -0.47
C GLN A 476 -22.22 20.44 -0.91
N GLY A 477 -22.60 19.59 0.05
CA GLY A 477 -23.36 18.35 -0.20
C GLY A 477 -22.51 17.13 -0.58
N TRP A 478 -23.20 16.00 -0.73
CA TRP A 478 -22.57 14.68 -0.91
C TRP A 478 -21.74 14.55 -2.18
N GLN A 479 -22.17 15.14 -3.29
CA GLN A 479 -21.44 15.05 -4.56
C GLN A 479 -20.08 15.76 -4.46
N ALA A 480 -20.05 16.99 -3.93
CA ALA A 480 -18.83 17.74 -3.70
C ALA A 480 -17.89 16.99 -2.75
N PHE A 481 -18.44 16.40 -1.68
CA PHE A 481 -17.66 15.57 -0.76
C PHE A 481 -16.96 14.42 -1.47
N PHE A 482 -17.68 13.59 -2.25
CA PHE A 482 -17.07 12.46 -2.94
C PHE A 482 -16.00 12.89 -3.96
N LEU A 483 -16.19 14.02 -4.64
CA LEU A 483 -15.23 14.52 -5.63
C LEU A 483 -14.04 15.28 -5.01
N SER A 484 -14.14 15.64 -3.72
CA SER A 484 -13.11 16.39 -3.00
C SER A 484 -11.78 15.65 -2.89
N THR A 485 -10.70 16.42 -2.73
CA THR A 485 -9.37 15.89 -2.42
C THR A 485 -9.35 15.17 -1.07
N GLY A 486 -10.02 15.72 -0.05
CA GLY A 486 -10.14 15.12 1.28
C GLY A 486 -10.70 13.70 1.23
N PHE A 487 -11.79 13.47 0.48
CA PHE A 487 -12.36 12.12 0.34
C PHE A 487 -11.36 11.13 -0.25
N ARG A 488 -10.55 11.54 -1.25
CA ARG A 488 -9.52 10.67 -1.85
C ARG A 488 -8.47 10.20 -0.84
N TRP A 489 -8.14 11.04 0.14
CA TRP A 489 -7.20 10.70 1.22
C TRP A 489 -7.78 9.68 2.21
N TYR A 490 -9.04 9.82 2.56
CA TYR A 490 -9.69 8.92 3.52
C TYR A 490 -10.25 7.63 2.89
N LEU A 491 -10.45 7.59 1.57
CA LEU A 491 -10.99 6.41 0.87
C LEU A 491 -10.16 5.13 1.12
N PRO A 492 -8.81 5.11 0.96
CA PRO A 492 -8.00 3.93 1.30
C PRO A 492 -8.15 3.48 2.75
N ILE A 493 -8.15 4.42 3.70
CA ILE A 493 -8.28 4.14 5.13
C ILE A 493 -9.65 3.47 5.40
N CYS A 494 -10.73 4.03 4.85
CA CYS A 494 -12.07 3.47 4.94
C CYS A 494 -12.14 2.04 4.38
N VAL A 495 -11.55 1.81 3.20
CA VAL A 495 -11.49 0.47 2.59
C VAL A 495 -10.72 -0.51 3.47
N PHE A 496 -9.61 -0.09 4.09
CA PHE A 496 -8.83 -0.93 5.00
C PHE A 496 -9.62 -1.29 6.27
N MET A 497 -10.25 -0.30 6.90
CA MET A 497 -11.09 -0.51 8.09
C MET A 497 -12.25 -1.46 7.83
N VAL A 498 -12.99 -1.26 6.73
CA VAL A 498 -14.11 -2.14 6.34
C VAL A 498 -13.61 -3.55 6.04
N THR A 499 -12.47 -3.69 5.37
CA THR A 499 -11.86 -4.99 5.07
C THR A 499 -11.42 -5.72 6.35
N ALA A 500 -10.80 -5.02 7.30
CA ALA A 500 -10.41 -5.55 8.59
C ALA A 500 -11.61 -5.98 9.44
N ALA A 501 -12.67 -5.16 9.46
CA ALA A 501 -13.93 -5.48 10.13
C ALA A 501 -14.58 -6.73 9.51
N TYR A 502 -14.61 -6.81 8.18
CA TYR A 502 -15.12 -7.97 7.46
C TYR A 502 -14.33 -9.24 7.77
N LEU A 503 -12.99 -9.21 7.74
CA LEU A 503 -12.15 -10.36 8.09
C LEU A 503 -12.39 -10.82 9.53
N THR A 504 -12.58 -9.88 10.45
CA THR A 504 -12.92 -10.16 11.86
C THR A 504 -14.29 -10.83 11.99
N TYR A 505 -15.34 -10.25 11.40
CA TYR A 505 -16.69 -10.84 11.34
C TYR A 505 -16.64 -12.28 10.82
N ARG A 506 -15.85 -12.52 9.77
CA ARG A 506 -15.72 -13.82 9.11
C ARG A 506 -15.02 -14.85 9.98
N ARG A 507 -14.01 -14.41 10.72
CA ARG A 507 -13.34 -15.23 11.73
C ARG A 507 -14.31 -15.66 12.83
N LEU A 508 -15.16 -14.74 13.30
CA LEU A 508 -16.17 -14.99 14.33
C LEU A 508 -17.29 -15.94 13.86
N CYS A 509 -17.69 -15.88 12.58
CA CYS A 509 -18.78 -16.72 12.07
C CYS A 509 -18.37 -18.10 11.56
N ARG A 510 -17.07 -18.44 11.51
CA ARG A 510 -16.52 -19.65 10.85
C ARG A 510 -17.19 -19.95 9.49
N THR A 511 -17.39 -18.91 8.67
CA THR A 511 -18.18 -19.04 7.44
C THR A 511 -17.54 -19.98 6.40
N ASN A 512 -18.36 -20.60 5.55
CA ASN A 512 -17.96 -21.59 4.52
C ASN A 512 -17.22 -21.00 3.30
N ILE A 513 -16.82 -19.72 3.28
CA ILE A 513 -16.01 -19.24 2.15
C ILE A 513 -14.63 -19.89 2.21
N SER A 514 -14.09 -20.23 1.04
CA SER A 514 -12.76 -20.82 0.90
C SER A 514 -11.76 -19.99 1.72
N PRO A 515 -11.10 -20.57 2.73
CA PRO A 515 -10.14 -19.89 3.58
C PRO A 515 -9.07 -19.12 2.81
N ASP A 516 -8.76 -19.55 1.58
CA ASP A 516 -7.85 -18.86 0.65
C ASP A 516 -8.31 -17.43 0.31
N ASP A 517 -9.61 -17.18 0.18
CA ASP A 517 -10.10 -15.85 -0.18
C ASP A 517 -9.90 -14.88 0.98
N ALA A 518 -10.15 -15.34 2.22
CA ALA A 518 -9.84 -14.55 3.41
C ALA A 518 -8.33 -14.30 3.52
N LEU A 519 -7.49 -15.28 3.17
CA LEU A 519 -6.05 -15.12 3.17
C LEU A 519 -5.53 -14.17 2.09
N LYS A 520 -6.06 -14.25 0.86
CA LYS A 520 -5.73 -13.30 -0.21
C LYS A 520 -6.17 -11.89 0.17
N LEU A 521 -7.35 -11.73 0.75
CA LEU A 521 -7.84 -10.45 1.21
C LEU A 521 -6.98 -9.89 2.35
N LEU A 522 -6.57 -10.75 3.30
CA LEU A 522 -5.62 -10.37 4.36
C LEU A 522 -4.26 -9.96 3.79
N LEU A 523 -3.72 -10.70 2.82
CA LEU A 523 -2.47 -10.37 2.14
C LEU A 523 -2.56 -9.00 1.46
N LEU A 524 -3.63 -8.73 0.71
CA LEU A 524 -3.87 -7.44 0.07
C LEU A 524 -4.07 -6.31 1.09
N LEU A 525 -4.78 -6.58 2.19
CA LEU A 525 -4.99 -5.60 3.25
C LEU A 525 -3.68 -5.20 3.91
N LEU A 526 -2.83 -6.18 4.27
CA LEU A 526 -1.52 -5.90 4.86
C LEU A 526 -0.60 -5.15 3.87
N GLY A 527 -0.67 -5.48 2.58
CA GLY A 527 0.02 -4.72 1.53
C GLY A 527 -0.47 -3.27 1.44
N GLY A 528 -1.78 -3.05 1.42
CA GLY A 528 -2.37 -1.72 1.42
C GLY A 528 -2.00 -0.91 2.66
N ILE A 529 -2.04 -1.51 3.85
CA ILE A 529 -1.66 -0.86 5.11
C ILE A 529 -0.19 -0.42 5.07
N ALA A 530 0.71 -1.32 4.66
CA ALA A 530 2.14 -1.02 4.64
C ALA A 530 2.50 0.06 3.61
N PHE A 531 1.97 -0.02 2.39
CA PHE A 531 2.29 0.95 1.32
C PHE A 531 1.67 2.33 1.57
N PHE A 532 0.52 2.39 2.24
CA PHE A 532 -0.10 3.67 2.58
C PHE A 532 0.73 4.49 3.59
N ARG A 533 1.74 3.88 4.22
CA ARG A 533 2.74 4.59 5.02
C ARG A 533 3.46 5.69 4.24
N THR A 534 3.62 5.56 2.92
CA THR A 534 4.19 6.64 2.09
C THR A 534 3.32 7.89 2.15
N ALA A 535 2.02 7.74 1.90
CA ALA A 535 1.05 8.82 1.89
C ALA A 535 0.90 9.48 3.28
N LEU A 536 0.94 8.68 4.35
CA LEU A 536 0.96 9.21 5.72
C LEU A 536 2.28 9.91 6.08
N GLY A 537 3.39 9.50 5.46
CA GLY A 537 4.69 10.12 5.69
C GLY A 537 4.77 11.51 5.08
N ARG A 538 4.46 11.60 3.78
CA ARG A 538 4.45 12.83 3.01
C ARG A 538 3.09 13.00 2.37
N SER A 539 2.30 13.92 2.92
CA SER A 539 0.88 14.07 2.60
C SER A 539 0.61 14.94 1.36
N ASP A 540 1.19 14.59 0.20
CA ASP A 540 0.90 15.22 -1.09
C ASP A 540 0.22 14.27 -2.09
N GLY A 541 -0.30 14.82 -3.19
CA GLY A 541 -1.05 14.03 -4.18
C GLY A 541 -0.21 12.97 -4.90
N GLY A 542 1.09 13.20 -5.10
CA GLY A 542 2.00 12.22 -5.71
C GLY A 542 2.18 11.00 -4.81
N HIS A 543 2.42 11.25 -3.52
CA HIS A 543 2.62 10.23 -2.50
C HIS A 543 1.33 9.50 -2.13
N LEU A 544 0.16 10.16 -2.22
CA LEU A 544 -1.14 9.49 -2.12
C LEU A 544 -1.30 8.43 -3.23
N ASN A 545 -1.04 8.82 -4.49
CA ASN A 545 -1.16 7.92 -5.63
C ASN A 545 -0.17 6.75 -5.52
N PHE A 546 1.06 7.03 -5.10
CA PHE A 546 2.09 6.03 -4.86
C PHE A 546 1.68 5.05 -3.75
N GLY A 547 1.27 5.55 -2.58
CA GLY A 547 0.91 4.74 -1.41
C GLY A 547 -0.42 3.99 -1.53
N ALA A 548 -1.34 4.46 -2.39
CA ALA A 548 -2.65 3.85 -2.60
C ALA A 548 -2.66 2.67 -3.60
N THR A 549 -1.49 2.14 -4.00
CA THR A 549 -1.35 1.08 -5.01
C THR A 549 -2.31 -0.12 -4.84
N PHE A 550 -2.62 -0.52 -3.61
CA PHE A 550 -3.51 -1.67 -3.32
C PHE A 550 -5.01 -1.33 -3.28
N LEU A 551 -5.38 -0.05 -3.34
CA LEU A 551 -6.77 0.41 -3.21
C LEU A 551 -7.72 -0.33 -4.16
N TRP A 552 -7.41 -0.31 -5.45
CA TRP A 552 -8.28 -0.90 -6.48
C TRP A 552 -8.35 -2.42 -6.40
N LEU A 553 -7.27 -3.07 -5.96
CA LEU A 553 -7.29 -4.51 -5.70
C LEU A 553 -8.30 -4.85 -4.60
N LEU A 554 -8.31 -4.07 -3.51
CA LEU A 554 -9.22 -4.26 -2.38
C LEU A 554 -10.67 -3.92 -2.72
N CYS A 555 -10.92 -2.85 -3.49
CA CYS A 555 -12.27 -2.49 -3.94
C CYS A 555 -12.86 -3.53 -4.90
N LEU A 556 -12.07 -4.02 -5.86
CA LEU A 556 -12.54 -4.99 -6.85
C LEU A 556 -12.65 -6.41 -6.29
N PHE A 557 -11.93 -6.75 -5.23
CA PHE A 557 -11.94 -8.11 -4.65
C PHE A 557 -13.34 -8.61 -4.22
N PRO A 558 -14.15 -7.84 -3.47
CA PRO A 558 -15.53 -8.20 -3.16
C PRO A 558 -16.45 -8.09 -4.38
N ILE A 559 -16.25 -7.09 -5.25
CA ILE A 559 -17.07 -6.88 -6.47
C ILE A 559 -16.97 -8.09 -7.42
N ASP A 560 -15.76 -8.57 -7.70
CA ASP A 560 -15.47 -9.76 -8.51
C ASP A 560 -16.25 -11.00 -8.03
N ARG A 561 -16.32 -11.17 -6.71
CA ARG A 561 -17.05 -12.28 -6.07
C ARG A 561 -18.56 -12.05 -6.07
N GLY A 562 -18.99 -10.81 -5.88
CA GLY A 562 -20.39 -10.40 -5.95
C GLY A 562 -20.98 -10.65 -7.33
N ILE A 563 -20.30 -10.19 -8.40
CA ILE A 563 -20.69 -10.40 -9.80
C ILE A 563 -20.75 -11.89 -10.12
N SER A 564 -19.73 -12.66 -9.75
CA SER A 564 -19.74 -14.12 -9.92
C SER A 564 -20.94 -14.77 -9.21
N GLY A 565 -21.28 -14.28 -8.01
CA GLY A 565 -22.43 -14.73 -7.23
C GLY A 565 -23.76 -14.39 -7.92
N ILE A 566 -23.92 -13.17 -8.43
CA ILE A 566 -25.09 -12.73 -9.20
C ILE A 566 -25.26 -13.61 -10.43
N PHE A 567 -24.18 -13.81 -11.21
CA PHE A 567 -24.24 -14.57 -12.44
C PHE A 567 -24.67 -16.02 -12.19
N ASN A 568 -24.08 -16.68 -11.19
CA ASN A 568 -24.50 -18.03 -10.78
C ASN A 568 -25.95 -18.06 -10.28
N THR A 569 -26.41 -17.01 -9.61
CA THR A 569 -27.78 -16.93 -9.07
C THR A 569 -28.83 -16.69 -10.16
N LEU A 570 -28.50 -15.91 -11.18
CA LEU A 570 -29.41 -15.54 -12.28
C LEU A 570 -29.37 -16.57 -13.43
N PHE A 571 -28.21 -17.14 -13.74
CA PHE A 571 -27.98 -17.96 -14.92
C PHE A 571 -27.55 -19.40 -14.62
N GLY A 572 -27.15 -19.71 -13.39
CA GLY A 572 -26.63 -21.04 -13.00
C GLY A 572 -27.68 -22.13 -12.77
N GLY A 573 -28.88 -22.01 -13.37
CA GLY A 573 -29.88 -23.08 -13.34
C GLY A 573 -29.44 -24.24 -14.23
N GLU A 574 -29.75 -25.48 -13.82
CA GLU A 574 -29.48 -26.68 -14.60
C GLU A 574 -29.95 -26.49 -16.05
N SER A 575 -29.08 -26.86 -16.99
CA SER A 575 -29.21 -26.63 -18.43
C SER A 575 -30.39 -27.35 -19.10
N GLY A 576 -31.37 -27.85 -18.34
CA GLY A 576 -32.52 -28.60 -18.81
C GLY A 576 -33.90 -27.99 -18.50
N GLU A 577 -34.00 -26.97 -17.64
CA GLU A 577 -35.31 -26.40 -17.31
C GLU A 577 -35.71 -25.28 -18.30
N GLY A 578 -36.74 -25.57 -19.10
CA GLY A 578 -37.25 -24.69 -20.15
C GLY A 578 -37.73 -23.31 -19.65
N LEU A 579 -37.78 -22.35 -20.59
CA LEU A 579 -38.12 -20.93 -20.36
C LEU A 579 -39.45 -20.72 -19.59
N ARG A 580 -40.41 -21.65 -19.71
CA ARG A 580 -41.70 -21.62 -18.98
C ARG A 580 -41.55 -21.93 -17.48
N ALA A 581 -40.68 -22.84 -17.07
CA ALA A 581 -40.39 -23.11 -15.65
C ALA A 581 -39.71 -21.89 -14.99
N ARG A 582 -38.88 -21.16 -15.75
CA ARG A 582 -38.25 -19.90 -15.29
C ARG A 582 -39.25 -18.75 -15.11
N LEU A 583 -40.42 -18.80 -15.74
CA LEU A 583 -41.48 -17.78 -15.65
C LEU A 583 -42.53 -18.11 -14.58
N SER A 584 -42.88 -19.39 -14.36
CA SER A 584 -43.81 -19.81 -13.29
C SER A 584 -43.24 -19.69 -11.86
N LEU A 585 -41.95 -19.39 -11.73
CA LEU A 585 -41.21 -19.20 -10.48
C LEU A 585 -41.23 -17.75 -9.93
N LEU A 586 -42.09 -16.86 -10.44
CA LEU A 586 -42.20 -15.46 -9.97
C LEU A 586 -42.94 -15.30 -8.62
N THR A 587 -43.60 -16.34 -8.13
CA THR A 587 -44.31 -16.36 -6.83
C THR A 587 -43.45 -16.84 -5.65
N ASP A 588 -42.22 -17.30 -5.90
CA ASP A 588 -41.37 -17.90 -4.87
C ASP A 588 -40.60 -16.83 -4.06
N ARG A 589 -40.88 -16.77 -2.74
CA ARG A 589 -40.18 -15.92 -1.76
C ARG A 589 -38.65 -16.09 -1.80
N ALA A 590 -38.15 -17.26 -2.20
CA ALA A 590 -36.71 -17.49 -2.33
C ALA A 590 -36.08 -16.74 -3.52
N ARG A 591 -36.83 -16.49 -4.61
CA ARG A 591 -36.35 -15.67 -5.73
C ARG A 591 -36.34 -14.18 -5.38
N TRP A 592 -37.35 -13.67 -4.67
CA TRP A 592 -37.34 -12.28 -4.17
C TRP A 592 -36.15 -12.00 -3.26
N ARG A 593 -35.80 -12.94 -2.36
CA ARG A 593 -34.57 -12.82 -1.55
C ARG A 593 -33.30 -12.79 -2.40
N ARG A 594 -33.26 -13.52 -3.51
CA ARG A 594 -32.12 -13.50 -4.46
C ARG A 594 -32.05 -12.16 -5.22
N VAL A 595 -33.18 -11.65 -5.69
CA VAL A 595 -33.29 -10.35 -6.37
C VAL A 595 -32.89 -9.21 -5.45
N LEU A 596 -33.41 -9.17 -4.22
CA LEU A 596 -33.03 -8.17 -3.22
C LEU A 596 -31.52 -8.21 -2.93
N LYS A 597 -30.93 -9.41 -2.77
CA LYS A 597 -29.48 -9.55 -2.60
C LYS A 597 -28.69 -9.05 -3.80
N ALA A 598 -29.18 -9.28 -5.02
CA ALA A 598 -28.54 -8.78 -6.23
C ALA A 598 -28.64 -7.25 -6.32
N ALA A 599 -29.83 -6.69 -6.08
CA ALA A 599 -30.07 -5.24 -6.05
C ALA A 599 -29.18 -4.52 -5.03
N TRP A 600 -29.01 -5.09 -3.83
CA TRP A 600 -28.10 -4.58 -2.80
C TRP A 600 -26.62 -4.56 -3.21
N MET A 601 -26.21 -5.36 -4.20
CA MET A 601 -24.85 -5.32 -4.75
C MET A 601 -24.72 -4.40 -5.97
N VAL A 602 -25.81 -4.13 -6.69
CA VAL A 602 -25.81 -3.24 -7.86
C VAL A 602 -25.59 -1.79 -7.44
N ILE A 603 -26.19 -1.33 -6.33
CA ILE A 603 -26.05 0.06 -5.88
C ILE A 603 -24.58 0.41 -5.57
N PRO A 604 -23.84 -0.33 -4.72
CA PRO A 604 -22.42 -0.03 -4.47
C PRO A 604 -21.56 -0.16 -5.73
N LEU A 605 -21.90 -1.08 -6.64
CA LEU A 605 -21.20 -1.23 -7.92
C LEU A 605 -21.42 -0.01 -8.82
N ALA A 606 -22.66 0.47 -8.93
CA ALA A 606 -22.99 1.65 -9.72
C ALA A 606 -22.31 2.90 -9.16
N MET A 607 -22.32 3.09 -7.83
CA MET A 607 -21.59 4.18 -7.17
C MET A 607 -20.08 4.09 -7.41
N PHE A 608 -19.51 2.88 -7.33
CA PHE A 608 -18.09 2.65 -7.62
C PHE A 608 -17.75 3.00 -9.07
N VAL A 609 -18.55 2.53 -10.04
CA VAL A 609 -18.34 2.80 -11.46
C VAL A 609 -18.50 4.30 -11.76
N TRP A 610 -19.50 4.95 -11.19
CA TRP A 610 -19.68 6.40 -11.29
C TRP A 610 -18.47 7.16 -10.75
N TYR A 611 -18.04 6.87 -9.51
CA TYR A 611 -16.88 7.52 -8.90
C TYR A 611 -15.61 7.35 -9.74
N VAL A 612 -15.33 6.13 -10.18
CA VAL A 612 -14.16 5.82 -11.02
C VAL A 612 -14.26 6.53 -12.37
N GLY A 613 -15.45 6.58 -12.97
CA GLY A 613 -15.71 7.29 -14.22
C GLY A 613 -15.43 8.79 -14.11
N GLU A 614 -15.92 9.43 -13.04
CA GLU A 614 -15.80 10.87 -12.81
C GLU A 614 -14.44 11.33 -12.30
N VAL A 615 -13.75 10.53 -11.48
CA VAL A 615 -12.49 10.97 -10.85
C VAL A 615 -11.26 10.52 -11.63
N HIS A 616 -11.32 9.33 -12.23
CA HIS A 616 -10.17 8.67 -12.84
C HIS A 616 -10.27 8.55 -14.36
N HIS A 617 -11.44 8.75 -14.98
CA HIS A 617 -11.62 8.71 -16.45
C HIS A 617 -10.81 7.61 -17.19
N PRO A 618 -10.86 6.34 -16.75
CA PRO A 618 -9.95 5.31 -17.24
C PRO A 618 -10.11 5.02 -18.73
N LEU A 619 -11.33 5.15 -19.27
CA LEU A 619 -11.61 4.92 -20.69
C LEU A 619 -11.04 6.01 -21.59
N THR A 620 -11.12 7.28 -21.16
CA THR A 620 -10.52 8.41 -21.88
C THR A 620 -9.02 8.23 -21.98
N ARG A 621 -8.36 7.94 -20.84
CA ARG A 621 -6.92 7.67 -20.82
C ARG A 621 -6.53 6.45 -21.63
N PHE A 622 -7.32 5.38 -21.58
CA PHE A 622 -7.09 4.21 -22.42
C PHE A 622 -7.14 4.57 -23.90
N SER A 623 -8.14 5.37 -24.32
CA SER A 623 -8.28 5.83 -25.71
C SER A 623 -7.09 6.67 -26.17
N GLU A 624 -6.62 7.61 -25.34
CA GLU A 624 -5.42 8.41 -25.62
C GLU A 624 -4.18 7.53 -25.82
N ARG A 625 -3.97 6.56 -24.93
CA ARG A 625 -2.81 5.65 -25.03
C ARG A 625 -2.92 4.69 -26.20
N TRP A 626 -4.14 4.26 -26.53
CA TRP A 626 -4.41 3.42 -27.69
C TRP A 626 -4.14 4.16 -29.00
N GLU A 627 -4.54 5.43 -29.10
CA GLU A 627 -4.18 6.29 -30.23
C GLU A 627 -2.65 6.41 -30.37
N ARG A 628 -1.95 6.72 -29.28
CA ARG A 628 -0.48 6.79 -29.28
C ARG A 628 0.17 5.47 -29.69
N LEU A 629 -0.37 4.33 -29.22
CA LEU A 629 0.12 3.02 -29.64
C LEU A 629 -0.06 2.78 -31.15
N ARG A 630 -1.15 3.28 -31.75
CA ARG A 630 -1.36 3.24 -33.21
C ARG A 630 -0.41 4.17 -33.98
N GLN A 631 -0.01 5.27 -33.37
CA GLN A 631 0.92 6.26 -33.95
C GLN A 631 2.41 5.91 -33.74
N ASN A 632 2.72 4.63 -33.48
CA ASN A 632 4.06 4.13 -33.13
C ASN A 632 4.62 4.76 -31.83
N PRO A 633 4.50 4.07 -30.67
CA PRO A 633 4.97 4.60 -29.39
C PRO A 633 6.50 4.65 -29.27
N PHE A 634 7.22 4.10 -30.25
CA PHE A 634 8.67 4.09 -30.34
C PHE A 634 9.23 5.22 -31.20
N ASP A 635 8.36 5.99 -31.88
CA ASP A 635 8.83 7.12 -32.66
C ASP A 635 9.48 8.16 -31.73
N ARG A 636 10.67 8.61 -32.13
CA ARG A 636 11.50 9.54 -31.38
C ARG A 636 11.89 10.66 -32.33
N SER A 637 11.47 11.87 -32.03
CA SER A 637 12.06 13.05 -32.64
C SER A 637 13.42 13.28 -31.96
N LEU A 638 14.46 12.76 -32.60
CA LEU A 638 15.84 13.04 -32.23
C LEU A 638 16.22 14.39 -32.84
N VAL A 639 16.76 15.27 -32.01
CA VAL A 639 17.29 16.57 -32.43
C VAL A 639 18.81 16.57 -32.34
N ALA A 640 19.45 17.60 -32.91
CA ALA A 640 20.87 17.81 -32.71
C ALA A 640 21.16 17.99 -31.21
N GLU A 641 22.34 17.56 -30.76
CA GLU A 641 22.74 17.78 -29.37
C GLU A 641 23.03 19.27 -29.15
N GLU A 642 22.19 19.92 -28.35
CA GLU A 642 22.31 21.35 -28.02
C GLU A 642 23.13 21.60 -26.76
N LEU A 643 23.18 20.63 -25.84
CA LEU A 643 23.91 20.72 -24.58
C LEU A 643 24.79 19.48 -24.40
N GLU A 644 26.08 19.69 -24.11
CA GLU A 644 27.03 18.59 -23.89
C GLU A 644 26.53 17.64 -22.79
N ARG A 645 26.52 16.33 -23.09
CA ARG A 645 25.98 15.26 -22.22
C ARG A 645 24.46 15.24 -22.09
N ALA A 646 23.71 16.12 -22.75
CA ALA A 646 22.27 15.94 -22.85
C ALA A 646 21.91 14.79 -23.81
N GLY A 647 22.72 14.59 -24.85
CA GLY A 647 22.38 13.73 -25.99
C GLY A 647 21.31 14.36 -26.86
N GLN A 648 20.66 13.55 -27.70
CA GLN A 648 19.65 14.00 -28.68
C GLN A 648 18.27 14.22 -28.04
N VAL A 649 18.20 15.15 -27.09
CA VAL A 649 16.98 15.55 -26.37
C VAL A 649 16.62 16.97 -26.74
N ASP A 650 15.36 17.18 -27.14
CA ASP A 650 14.80 18.52 -27.39
C ASP A 650 14.45 19.18 -26.05
N ILE A 651 15.20 20.22 -25.70
CA ILE A 651 15.14 20.97 -24.44
C ILE A 651 14.78 22.42 -24.81
N PRO A 652 13.89 23.10 -24.07
CA PRO A 652 13.57 24.50 -24.36
C PRO A 652 14.81 25.41 -24.44
N ASP A 653 14.93 26.20 -25.52
CA ASP A 653 16.07 27.09 -25.81
C ASP A 653 16.50 27.93 -24.61
N ASN A 654 15.54 28.53 -23.91
CA ASN A 654 15.80 29.39 -22.75
C ASN A 654 16.48 28.63 -21.60
N GLN A 655 16.14 27.36 -21.42
CA GLN A 655 16.74 26.50 -20.41
C GLN A 655 18.12 26.03 -20.85
N VAL A 656 18.30 25.69 -22.13
CA VAL A 656 19.62 25.36 -22.70
C VAL A 656 20.58 26.52 -22.51
N GLU A 657 20.19 27.72 -22.90
CA GLU A 657 21.01 28.93 -22.78
C GLU A 657 21.42 29.19 -21.32
N GLN A 658 20.49 29.07 -20.37
CA GLN A 658 20.78 29.22 -18.95
C GLN A 658 21.80 28.18 -18.46
N ILE A 659 21.57 26.90 -18.73
CA ILE A 659 22.45 25.81 -18.27
C ILE A 659 23.83 25.94 -18.90
N GLN A 660 23.91 26.25 -20.20
CA GLN A 660 25.18 26.44 -20.90
C GLN A 660 26.01 27.57 -20.28
N LYS A 661 25.41 28.73 -19.96
CA LYS A 661 26.14 29.85 -19.33
C LYS A 661 26.71 29.46 -17.97
N VAL A 662 25.90 28.80 -17.12
CA VAL A 662 26.34 28.34 -15.80
C VAL A 662 27.45 27.28 -15.93
N VAL A 663 27.27 26.30 -16.81
CA VAL A 663 28.25 25.23 -17.06
C VAL A 663 29.57 25.79 -17.63
N ALA A 664 29.50 26.75 -18.56
CA ALA A 664 30.67 27.40 -19.11
C ALA A 664 31.46 28.11 -18.00
N TYR A 665 30.78 28.91 -17.16
CA TYR A 665 31.42 29.58 -16.04
C TYR A 665 32.10 28.59 -15.08
N ILE A 666 31.42 27.50 -14.72
CA ILE A 666 32.01 26.46 -13.87
C ILE A 666 33.27 25.88 -14.53
N LYS A 667 33.20 25.49 -15.81
CA LYS A 667 34.32 24.88 -16.53
C LYS A 667 35.51 25.81 -16.69
N GLU A 668 35.28 27.09 -16.95
CA GLU A 668 36.33 28.12 -17.07
C GLU A 668 37.02 28.39 -15.73
N ASN A 669 36.26 28.29 -14.64
CA ASN A 669 36.73 28.58 -13.30
C ASN A 669 37.09 27.32 -12.50
N THR A 670 37.18 26.12 -13.09
CA THR A 670 37.58 24.90 -12.37
C THR A 670 38.36 23.92 -13.23
N ALA A 671 39.33 23.21 -12.66
CA ALA A 671 40.03 22.13 -13.35
C ALA A 671 39.10 20.91 -13.60
N PRO A 672 39.37 20.05 -14.60
CA PRO A 672 38.47 18.95 -14.98
C PRO A 672 38.01 18.00 -13.86
N ASN A 673 38.82 17.81 -12.82
CA ASN A 673 38.51 16.95 -11.65
C ASN A 673 38.36 17.75 -10.35
N GLU A 674 38.35 19.08 -10.42
CA GLU A 674 38.13 19.93 -9.25
C GLU A 674 36.70 19.74 -8.76
N LYS A 675 36.53 19.56 -7.46
CA LYS A 675 35.21 19.36 -6.85
C LYS A 675 34.52 20.69 -6.67
N ILE A 676 33.20 20.68 -6.81
CA ILE A 676 32.36 21.84 -6.54
C ILE A 676 31.30 21.47 -5.49
N PHE A 677 30.58 22.48 -5.01
CA PHE A 677 29.43 22.28 -4.13
C PHE A 677 28.20 23.02 -4.66
N ASP A 678 27.03 22.40 -4.51
CA ASP A 678 25.75 22.96 -4.89
C ASP A 678 24.83 23.05 -3.67
N PHE A 679 24.54 24.28 -3.26
CA PHE A 679 23.68 24.63 -2.14
C PHE A 679 22.20 24.77 -2.54
N THR A 680 21.83 24.60 -3.81
CA THR A 680 20.46 24.82 -4.34
C THR A 680 19.65 23.53 -4.53
N SER A 681 20.26 22.37 -4.25
CA SER A 681 19.70 21.04 -4.55
C SER A 681 19.43 20.81 -6.05
N GLN A 682 20.30 21.29 -6.92
CA GLN A 682 20.24 21.09 -8.36
C GLN A 682 21.38 20.18 -8.85
N GLY A 683 21.40 18.94 -8.33
CA GLY A 683 22.48 17.99 -8.58
C GLY A 683 22.77 17.68 -10.07
N ALA A 684 21.88 18.05 -10.99
CA ALA A 684 22.14 17.94 -12.42
C ALA A 684 23.36 18.77 -12.89
N TYR A 685 23.72 19.87 -12.20
CA TYR A 685 24.88 20.68 -12.58
C TYR A 685 26.21 19.92 -12.49
N PHE A 686 26.37 19.01 -11.51
CA PHE A 686 27.57 18.15 -11.42
C PHE A 686 27.79 17.37 -12.72
N PHE A 687 26.70 16.86 -13.29
CA PHE A 687 26.73 16.09 -14.53
C PHE A 687 27.02 16.97 -15.75
N PHE A 688 26.29 18.06 -15.97
CA PHE A 688 26.52 18.90 -17.16
C PHE A 688 27.86 19.63 -17.13
N ALA A 689 28.32 20.07 -15.95
CA ALA A 689 29.66 20.64 -15.79
C ALA A 689 30.77 19.61 -15.85
N ASN A 690 30.44 18.31 -15.72
CA ASN A 690 31.40 17.23 -15.53
C ASN A 690 32.38 17.55 -14.39
N ARG A 691 31.83 17.82 -13.21
CA ARG A 691 32.58 18.08 -11.97
C ARG A 691 32.05 17.20 -10.85
N PRO A 692 32.93 16.50 -10.10
CA PRO A 692 32.51 15.74 -8.94
C PRO A 692 32.00 16.65 -7.81
N SER A 693 31.19 16.08 -6.92
CA SER A 693 30.76 16.78 -5.71
C SER A 693 31.82 16.67 -4.62
N VAL A 694 32.03 17.73 -3.84
CA VAL A 694 32.89 17.65 -2.64
C VAL A 694 32.32 16.74 -1.55
N THR A 695 31.00 16.55 -1.54
CA THR A 695 30.31 15.75 -0.53
C THR A 695 29.46 14.66 -1.17
N ARG A 696 29.12 13.62 -0.40
CA ARG A 696 28.16 12.60 -0.85
C ARG A 696 26.72 13.11 -0.99
N PHE A 697 26.40 14.28 -0.43
CA PHE A 697 25.06 14.89 -0.47
C PHE A 697 24.91 15.77 -1.72
N HIS A 698 24.71 15.12 -2.87
CA HIS A 698 24.53 15.81 -4.16
C HIS A 698 23.29 16.70 -4.24
N MET A 699 22.35 16.51 -3.32
CA MET A 699 21.29 17.47 -3.03
C MET A 699 21.52 17.95 -1.61
N VAL A 700 21.68 19.25 -1.40
CA VAL A 700 21.89 19.77 -0.04
C VAL A 700 20.72 19.40 0.88
N SER A 701 19.50 19.28 0.34
CA SER A 701 18.31 18.79 1.07
C SER A 701 18.48 17.41 1.73
N TYR A 702 19.51 16.65 1.37
CA TYR A 702 19.86 15.38 2.01
C TYR A 702 20.78 15.54 3.23
N ALA A 703 21.49 16.65 3.36
CA ALA A 703 22.28 17.02 4.52
C ALA A 703 21.39 17.61 5.64
N ALA A 704 20.28 16.94 5.95
CA ALA A 704 19.18 17.51 6.73
C ALA A 704 19.51 17.73 8.22
N THR A 705 20.35 16.89 8.82
CA THR A 705 20.66 16.96 10.26
C THR A 705 21.88 17.85 10.55
N PRO A 706 22.00 18.43 11.76
CA PRO A 706 23.18 19.21 12.13
C PRO A 706 24.50 18.44 12.00
N GLY A 707 24.48 17.12 12.21
CA GLY A 707 25.65 16.25 12.01
C GLY A 707 26.05 16.15 10.54
N MET A 708 25.07 16.00 9.63
CA MET A 708 25.32 15.95 8.19
C MET A 708 25.75 17.32 7.64
N GLN A 709 25.19 18.42 8.15
CA GLN A 709 25.65 19.75 7.79
C GLN A 709 27.11 19.98 8.18
N ARG A 710 27.53 19.49 9.36
CA ARG A 710 28.93 19.51 9.78
C ARG A 710 29.83 18.62 8.91
N GLU A 711 29.32 17.48 8.45
CA GLU A 711 30.01 16.63 7.47
C GLU A 711 30.28 17.41 6.16
N VAL A 712 29.29 18.15 5.66
CA VAL A 712 29.43 19.01 4.49
C VAL A 712 30.48 20.11 4.72
N ILE A 713 30.40 20.82 5.83
CA ILE A 713 31.36 21.90 6.17
C ILE A 713 32.79 21.33 6.23
N SER A 714 32.98 20.22 6.94
CA SER A 714 34.30 19.59 7.05
C SER A 714 34.84 19.16 5.69
N ALA A 715 33.99 18.69 4.77
CA ALA A 715 34.40 18.35 3.41
C ALA A 715 34.84 19.60 2.62
N LEU A 716 34.10 20.71 2.71
CA LEU A 716 34.46 21.99 2.09
C LEU A 716 35.78 22.57 2.63
N GLU A 717 36.04 22.40 3.92
CA GLU A 717 37.28 22.81 4.57
C GLU A 717 38.46 21.94 4.13
N ASN A 718 38.31 20.61 4.15
CA ASN A 718 39.40 19.69 3.84
C ASN A 718 39.82 19.76 2.37
N ASP A 719 38.85 19.88 1.46
CA ASP A 719 39.09 19.97 0.01
C ASP A 719 39.55 21.36 -0.43
N GLN A 720 39.40 22.37 0.45
CA GLN A 720 39.56 23.78 0.10
C GLN A 720 38.70 24.17 -1.11
N THR A 721 37.46 23.68 -1.16
CA THR A 721 36.56 23.85 -2.31
C THR A 721 36.45 25.32 -2.68
N ARG A 722 36.65 25.61 -3.96
CA ARG A 722 36.77 27.00 -4.44
C ARG A 722 35.45 27.58 -4.93
N LEU A 723 34.60 26.77 -5.57
CA LEU A 723 33.39 27.22 -6.24
C LEU A 723 32.14 26.60 -5.60
N VAL A 724 31.14 27.44 -5.32
CA VAL A 724 29.84 27.05 -4.76
C VAL A 724 28.71 27.63 -5.59
N ILE A 725 27.76 26.81 -6.02
CA ILE A 725 26.47 27.28 -6.55
C ILE A 725 25.57 27.56 -5.34
N PHE A 726 25.16 28.81 -5.16
CA PHE A 726 24.52 29.25 -3.92
C PHE A 726 23.00 29.43 -4.06
N LYS A 727 22.55 30.03 -5.17
CA LYS A 727 21.13 30.27 -5.48
C LYS A 727 20.87 30.12 -6.97
N THR A 728 19.61 29.90 -7.31
CA THR A 728 19.16 29.78 -8.71
C THR A 728 17.89 30.59 -9.04
N GLY A 729 17.25 31.20 -8.04
CA GLY A 729 15.99 31.92 -8.19
C GLY A 729 14.77 31.01 -8.41
N GLY A 730 14.95 29.69 -8.33
CA GLY A 730 13.90 28.69 -8.58
C GLY A 730 13.21 28.21 -7.31
N TRP A 731 12.19 27.36 -7.47
CA TRP A 731 11.51 26.72 -6.33
C TRP A 731 12.41 25.74 -5.56
N PHE A 732 13.51 25.30 -6.17
CA PHE A 732 14.53 24.42 -5.58
C PHE A 732 15.29 25.09 -4.43
N ASP A 733 15.40 26.43 -4.44
CA ASP A 733 15.96 27.20 -3.33
C ASP A 733 14.99 27.26 -2.13
N ARG A 734 13.75 26.76 -2.30
CA ARG A 734 12.66 26.84 -1.32
C ARG A 734 11.85 25.55 -1.26
N VAL A 735 12.49 24.39 -1.18
CA VAL A 735 11.81 23.09 -1.11
C VAL A 735 10.79 23.08 0.04
N ASP A 736 9.55 22.67 -0.25
CA ASP A 736 8.39 22.71 0.66
C ASP A 736 8.08 24.13 1.22
N GLY A 737 8.49 25.18 0.51
CA GLY A 737 8.30 26.58 0.88
C GLY A 737 9.33 27.13 1.87
N ILE A 738 10.32 26.34 2.28
CA ILE A 738 11.35 26.71 3.26
C ILE A 738 12.64 27.08 2.51
N PRO A 739 13.15 28.33 2.62
CA PRO A 739 14.43 28.72 2.07
C PRO A 739 15.56 27.77 2.46
N VAL A 740 16.47 27.50 1.53
CA VAL A 740 17.54 26.51 1.73
C VAL A 740 18.52 26.92 2.83
N GLU A 741 18.69 28.22 3.04
CA GLU A 741 19.45 28.82 4.14
C GLU A 741 18.82 28.54 5.50
N GLU A 742 17.49 28.65 5.60
CA GLU A 742 16.74 28.32 6.80
C GLU A 742 16.77 26.81 7.06
N ARG A 743 16.71 26.01 5.99
CA ARG A 743 16.75 24.54 6.07
C ARG A 743 18.14 24.02 6.49
N HIS A 744 19.21 24.71 6.10
CA HIS A 744 20.60 24.31 6.34
C HIS A 744 21.43 25.46 6.96
N PRO A 745 21.07 25.91 8.17
CA PRO A 745 21.60 27.15 8.73
C PRO A 745 23.11 27.08 9.01
N LEU A 746 23.66 25.90 9.32
CA LEU A 746 25.09 25.76 9.57
C LEU A 746 25.90 25.91 8.29
N ILE A 747 25.44 25.31 7.20
CA ILE A 747 26.11 25.42 5.89
C ILE A 747 25.97 26.86 5.39
N ALA A 748 24.77 27.44 5.46
CA ALA A 748 24.53 28.82 5.01
C ALA A 748 25.47 29.82 5.70
N LYS A 749 25.59 29.74 7.03
CA LYS A 749 26.50 30.58 7.81
C LYS A 749 27.96 30.37 7.41
N TYR A 750 28.39 29.12 7.24
CA TYR A 750 29.75 28.82 6.81
C TYR A 750 30.07 29.43 5.43
N LEU A 751 29.12 29.36 4.50
CA LEU A 751 29.27 29.96 3.17
C LEU A 751 29.35 31.48 3.23
N GLU A 752 28.50 32.14 4.02
CA GLU A 752 28.54 33.59 4.26
C GLU A 752 29.91 34.06 4.82
N ASP A 753 30.44 33.31 5.78
CA ASP A 753 31.71 33.65 6.44
C ASP A 753 32.92 33.46 5.50
N ASN A 754 32.91 32.45 4.62
CA ASN A 754 34.10 32.00 3.88
C ASN A 754 34.08 32.22 2.36
N TYR A 755 32.95 32.62 1.79
CA TYR A 755 32.79 32.81 0.34
C TYR A 755 32.20 34.18 0.03
N GLU A 756 32.47 34.69 -1.16
CA GLU A 756 31.94 35.94 -1.69
C GLU A 756 31.31 35.74 -3.06
N LEU A 757 30.32 36.59 -3.40
CA LEU A 757 29.62 36.52 -4.67
C LEU A 757 30.60 36.83 -5.81
N ALA A 758 30.79 35.87 -6.71
CA ALA A 758 31.66 36.02 -7.86
C ALA A 758 30.87 36.45 -9.11
N ILE A 759 29.70 35.83 -9.33
CA ILE A 759 28.84 36.15 -10.47
C ILE A 759 27.38 35.78 -10.19
N ASP A 760 26.46 36.50 -10.82
CA ASP A 760 25.06 36.12 -10.96
C ASP A 760 24.74 35.92 -12.45
N ILE A 761 24.35 34.68 -12.81
CA ILE A 761 23.96 34.29 -14.16
C ILE A 761 22.47 33.99 -14.17
N ASN A 762 21.65 34.98 -14.54
CA ASN A 762 20.18 34.84 -14.61
C ASN A 762 19.54 34.33 -13.30
N ASN A 763 19.91 34.94 -12.16
CA ASN A 763 19.56 34.54 -10.79
C ASN A 763 20.28 33.29 -10.28
N THR A 764 21.25 32.76 -11.04
CA THR A 764 22.16 31.71 -10.57
C THR A 764 23.39 32.35 -9.95
N GLU A 765 23.37 32.48 -8.62
CA GLU A 765 24.46 33.05 -7.84
C GLU A 765 25.55 31.99 -7.61
N ILE A 766 26.78 32.31 -8.01
CA ILE A 766 27.96 31.46 -7.81
C ILE A 766 28.95 32.22 -6.93
N LEU A 767 29.42 31.55 -5.89
CA LEU A 767 30.38 32.11 -4.93
C LEU A 767 31.78 31.53 -5.17
N LEU A 768 32.78 32.34 -4.85
CA LEU A 768 34.18 31.92 -4.74
C LEU A 768 34.67 32.04 -3.31
N ARG A 769 35.58 31.14 -2.93
CA ARG A 769 36.22 31.16 -1.61
C ARG A 769 37.07 32.44 -1.46
N LYS A 770 36.97 33.10 -0.30
CA LYS A 770 37.73 34.31 0.07
C LYS A 770 39.22 34.07 0.22
#